data_AF-A0A520G4W1-F1
#
_entry.id   AF-A0A520G4W1-F1
#
_cell.length_a   1.000
_cell.length_b   1.000
_cell.length_c   1.000
_cell.angle_alpha   90.00
_cell.angle_beta   90.00
_cell.angle_gamma   90.00
#
_symmetry.space_group_name_H-M   'P 1'
#
loop_
_entity.id
_entity.type
_entity.pdbx_description
1 polymer ?
#
loop_
_entity_poly.entity_id
_entity_poly.type
_entity_poly.pdbx_seq_one_letter_code
_entity_poly.pdbx_strand_id
1 'polypeptide(L)'
;MNVLDKSVASGSLDEMATLLDALTRFRKGDPKVRLPVHWTGLSGKVADVFNDLVEQNAALAAELVRLRQVVGKEGKLKQRAVLAETRGFWGESVECVNALIDDLVHPTTEVARVIGAVAQGDLSKSMALEVDGRQLEGEFLRTAKTINKMVEQLGNFSAEVTRVAREVGTEGKLGGQAKVKGVAGTWKDLTDSVNSMAGNLTDQVRNIADVTTAVAKGDLSKKIDVDVKGEFLTLKNTINTMVDQLRSFASEVTRVAREVGTEGSLGGQARVEGVSGTWKDLTDSVNSMAGNLTSQVRNIADVTKAVAAGDLSKKITVDVKGEILELKNTVNTMVDQLRSFAAEVTRVAREVGTEGKLGGQADVQGVAGTWKDLTESVNFMAGNLTSQVRNIADVTKAVAAGDLSKKITVDVKGEILELKNTVNTMVDQLRSFAAEVTRVAREVGTEGKLGGQADVQGVAGTWKDLTESVNFMAGNLTSQVRNIAEVTTAVAAGDLSKKITVDVKGEILELKNTVNTMVDQLRSFAAEVTRVAREVGTEGKLGGQADVQGVAGTWKDLTESVNFMAGNLTSQVRNIADVTKAVAAGDLSKKITVDVKGEILELKATINTMVDQLRSFAAEVTRVAREVGTEGKLGGQADVQGVAGTW
;
A
#
# COMPACT_ATOMS: atom_id res chain seq x y z
N MET A 1 141.67 -127.60 -34.60
CA MET A 1 141.60 -126.28 -33.94
C MET A 1 140.66 -125.40 -34.78
N ASN A 2 139.52 -124.99 -34.19
CA ASN A 2 138.55 -123.97 -34.59
C ASN A 2 137.92 -123.97 -36.01
N VAL A 3 136.76 -124.64 -36.17
CA VAL A 3 135.74 -124.28 -37.19
C VAL A 3 134.29 -124.39 -36.66
N LEU A 4 134.02 -125.09 -35.56
CA LEU A 4 132.65 -125.32 -35.02
C LEU A 4 132.08 -124.19 -34.14
N ASP A 5 132.85 -123.15 -33.82
CA ASP A 5 132.43 -122.07 -32.91
C ASP A 5 131.99 -120.78 -33.61
N LYS A 6 132.04 -120.74 -34.96
CA LYS A 6 131.67 -119.55 -35.74
C LYS A 6 130.20 -119.51 -36.22
N SER A 7 129.47 -120.63 -36.27
CA SER A 7 128.09 -120.66 -36.80
C SER A 7 127.00 -120.45 -35.74
N VAL A 8 127.27 -120.72 -34.46
CA VAL A 8 126.31 -120.46 -33.37
C VAL A 8 126.38 -119.00 -32.91
N ALA A 9 127.56 -118.38 -32.98
CA ALA A 9 127.74 -116.96 -32.70
C ALA A 9 127.15 -116.02 -33.78
N SER A 10 127.04 -116.48 -35.04
CA SER A 10 126.48 -115.65 -36.12
C SER A 10 124.96 -115.49 -36.04
N GLY A 11 124.22 -116.47 -35.50
CA GLY A 11 122.76 -116.37 -35.29
C GLY A 11 122.39 -115.36 -34.21
N SER A 12 123.16 -115.30 -33.11
CA SER A 12 122.93 -114.37 -32.00
C SER A 12 123.19 -112.89 -32.36
N LEU A 13 124.14 -112.62 -33.26
CA LEU A 13 124.43 -111.26 -33.73
C LEU A 13 123.33 -110.69 -34.63
N ASP A 14 122.71 -111.53 -35.47
CA ASP A 14 121.64 -111.13 -36.39
C ASP A 14 120.30 -110.91 -35.64
N GLU A 15 120.02 -111.71 -34.62
CA GLU A 15 118.90 -111.49 -33.70
C GLU A 15 119.06 -110.18 -32.92
N MET A 16 120.26 -109.86 -32.41
CA MET A 16 120.53 -108.60 -31.72
C MET A 16 120.42 -107.39 -32.65
N ALA A 17 120.87 -107.50 -33.90
CA ALA A 17 120.71 -106.43 -34.90
C ALA A 17 119.22 -106.18 -35.21
N THR A 18 118.43 -107.25 -35.33
CA THR A 18 116.98 -107.19 -35.56
C THR A 18 116.23 -106.61 -34.35
N LEU A 19 116.61 -107.00 -33.12
CA LEU A 19 116.11 -106.40 -31.89
C LEU A 19 116.45 -104.91 -31.78
N LEU A 20 117.67 -104.52 -32.15
CA LEU A 20 118.10 -103.13 -32.15
C LEU A 20 117.33 -102.29 -33.18
N ASP A 21 117.08 -102.81 -34.38
CA ASP A 21 116.22 -102.15 -35.38
C ASP A 21 114.79 -102.01 -34.87
N ALA A 22 114.23 -103.09 -34.30
CA ALA A 22 112.89 -103.09 -33.75
C ALA A 22 112.73 -102.07 -32.60
N LEU A 23 113.66 -102.05 -31.65
CA LEU A 23 113.72 -101.04 -30.58
C LEU A 23 113.90 -99.62 -31.14
N THR A 24 114.72 -99.45 -32.19
CA THR A 24 114.92 -98.15 -32.84
C THR A 24 113.65 -97.64 -33.51
N ARG A 25 112.87 -98.53 -34.13
CA ARG A 25 111.57 -98.22 -34.76
C ARG A 25 110.50 -97.96 -33.72
N PHE A 26 110.44 -98.75 -32.65
CA PHE A 26 109.54 -98.51 -31.53
C PHE A 26 109.84 -97.16 -30.85
N ARG A 27 111.12 -96.83 -30.64
CA ARG A 27 111.56 -95.52 -30.13
C ARG A 27 111.13 -94.36 -31.03
N LYS A 28 111.04 -94.58 -32.35
CA LYS A 28 110.50 -93.60 -33.32
C LYS A 28 108.96 -93.58 -33.35
N GLY A 29 108.29 -94.41 -32.56
CA GLY A 29 106.84 -94.47 -32.46
C GLY A 29 106.16 -95.27 -33.58
N ASP A 30 106.86 -96.19 -34.26
CA ASP A 30 106.23 -97.07 -35.26
C ASP A 30 105.38 -98.15 -34.55
N PRO A 31 104.03 -98.13 -34.67
CA PRO A 31 103.17 -99.07 -33.95
C PRO A 31 103.10 -100.44 -34.63
N LYS A 32 103.63 -100.57 -35.85
CA LYS A 32 103.58 -101.81 -36.66
C LYS A 32 104.84 -102.64 -36.53
N VAL A 33 105.85 -102.16 -35.82
CA VAL A 33 107.07 -102.92 -35.61
C VAL A 33 106.75 -104.20 -34.83
N ARG A 34 107.22 -105.34 -35.35
CA ARG A 34 107.09 -106.64 -34.70
C ARG A 34 108.40 -107.40 -34.83
N LEU A 35 108.80 -108.06 -33.75
CA LEU A 35 109.86 -109.05 -33.79
C LEU A 35 109.33 -110.39 -34.30
N PRO A 36 110.17 -111.21 -34.95
CA PRO A 36 109.71 -112.44 -35.56
C PRO A 36 109.22 -113.46 -34.52
N VAL A 37 107.99 -113.95 -34.71
CA VAL A 37 107.31 -114.87 -33.77
C VAL A 37 107.84 -116.30 -33.82
N HIS A 38 108.69 -116.63 -34.79
CA HIS A 38 109.30 -117.96 -34.93
C HIS A 38 110.58 -118.12 -34.11
N TRP A 39 111.06 -117.05 -33.45
CA TRP A 39 112.17 -117.14 -32.52
C TRP A 39 111.76 -117.99 -31.31
N THR A 40 112.64 -118.87 -30.87
CA THR A 40 112.36 -119.81 -29.77
C THR A 40 113.36 -119.62 -28.64
N GLY A 41 113.05 -120.13 -27.44
CA GLY A 41 113.88 -119.90 -26.25
C GLY A 41 113.77 -118.47 -25.70
N LEU A 42 114.88 -117.90 -25.23
CA LEU A 42 114.89 -116.57 -24.61
C LEU A 42 114.59 -115.44 -25.62
N SER A 43 115.13 -115.53 -26.84
CA SER A 43 114.87 -114.55 -27.92
C SER A 43 113.39 -114.50 -28.32
N GLY A 44 112.70 -115.66 -28.33
CA GLY A 44 111.25 -115.73 -28.54
C GLY A 44 110.45 -115.01 -27.46
N LYS A 45 110.78 -115.24 -26.18
CA LYS A 45 110.14 -114.52 -25.07
C LYS A 45 110.38 -113.02 -25.13
N VAL A 46 111.58 -112.58 -25.55
CA VAL A 46 111.88 -111.15 -25.77
C VAL A 46 111.05 -110.60 -26.92
N ALA A 47 110.87 -111.35 -28.00
CA ALA A 47 110.02 -110.97 -29.13
C ALA A 47 108.56 -110.81 -28.73
N ASP A 48 108.02 -111.76 -27.96
CA ASP A 48 106.64 -111.72 -27.46
C ASP A 48 106.41 -110.50 -26.55
N VAL A 49 107.26 -110.34 -25.52
CA VAL A 49 107.14 -109.20 -24.58
C VAL A 49 107.34 -107.86 -25.29
N PHE A 50 108.26 -107.77 -26.25
CA PHE A 50 108.43 -106.56 -27.05
C PHE A 50 107.20 -106.27 -27.91
N ASN A 51 106.64 -107.28 -28.58
CA ASN A 51 105.44 -107.14 -29.40
C ASN A 51 104.23 -106.68 -28.56
N ASP A 52 104.06 -107.25 -27.36
CA ASP A 52 103.02 -106.86 -26.40
C ASP A 52 103.21 -105.40 -25.94
N LEU A 53 104.45 -104.98 -25.65
CA LEU A 53 104.76 -103.59 -25.28
C LEU A 53 104.46 -102.60 -26.42
N VAL A 54 104.76 -102.98 -27.67
CA VAL A 54 104.43 -102.17 -28.85
C VAL A 54 102.91 -102.05 -29.00
N GLU A 55 102.18 -103.15 -28.82
CA GLU A 55 100.72 -103.19 -28.92
C GLU A 55 100.04 -102.36 -27.81
N GLN A 56 100.48 -102.48 -26.57
CA GLN A 56 99.98 -101.68 -25.45
C GLN A 56 100.20 -100.18 -25.67
N ASN A 57 101.39 -99.77 -26.11
CA ASN A 57 101.70 -98.36 -26.36
C ASN A 57 100.90 -97.79 -27.55
N ALA A 58 100.71 -98.59 -28.61
CA ALA A 58 99.88 -98.21 -29.76
C ALA A 58 98.40 -98.07 -29.37
N ALA A 59 97.89 -98.97 -28.53
CA ALA A 59 96.52 -98.93 -28.03
C ALA A 59 96.28 -97.71 -27.13
N LEU A 60 97.22 -97.36 -26.25
CA LEU A 60 97.14 -96.13 -25.46
C LEU A 60 97.08 -94.88 -26.35
N ALA A 61 97.95 -94.80 -27.36
CA ALA A 61 97.96 -93.67 -28.30
C ALA A 61 96.63 -93.54 -29.05
N ALA A 62 96.07 -94.65 -29.51
CA ALA A 62 94.75 -94.67 -30.16
C ALA A 62 93.64 -94.21 -29.21
N GLU A 63 93.69 -94.62 -27.93
CA GLU A 63 92.70 -94.24 -26.94
C GLU A 63 92.75 -92.75 -26.57
N LEU A 64 93.96 -92.17 -26.50
CA LEU A 64 94.13 -90.73 -26.33
C LEU A 64 93.57 -89.93 -27.53
N VAL A 65 93.74 -90.45 -28.75
CA VAL A 65 93.13 -89.85 -29.95
C VAL A 65 91.60 -89.91 -29.89
N ARG A 66 91.04 -91.05 -29.46
CA ARG A 66 89.59 -91.21 -29.27
C ARG A 66 89.07 -90.21 -28.23
N LEU A 67 89.71 -90.09 -27.07
CA LEU A 67 89.30 -89.16 -26.01
C LEU A 67 89.36 -87.70 -26.47
N ARG A 68 90.43 -87.30 -27.17
CA ARG A 68 90.53 -85.95 -27.74
C ARG A 68 89.35 -85.63 -28.65
N GLN A 69 88.89 -86.59 -29.44
CA GLN A 69 87.74 -86.42 -30.32
C GLN A 69 86.42 -86.39 -29.53
N VAL A 70 86.18 -87.41 -28.71
CA VAL A 70 84.90 -87.64 -28.03
C VAL A 70 84.66 -86.68 -26.88
N VAL A 71 85.65 -86.45 -26.01
CA VAL A 71 85.54 -85.52 -24.88
C VAL A 71 85.88 -84.10 -25.33
N GLY A 72 86.99 -83.93 -26.05
CA GLY A 72 87.51 -82.60 -26.39
C GLY A 72 86.75 -81.87 -27.50
N LYS A 73 86.27 -82.56 -28.55
CA LYS A 73 85.55 -81.91 -29.66
C LYS A 73 84.04 -82.14 -29.63
N GLU A 74 83.61 -83.36 -29.35
CA GLU A 74 82.18 -83.72 -29.35
C GLU A 74 81.48 -83.37 -28.03
N GLY A 75 82.23 -83.01 -26.98
CA GLY A 75 81.66 -82.60 -25.69
C GLY A 75 81.00 -83.74 -24.90
N LYS A 76 81.31 -85.01 -25.21
CA LYS A 76 80.77 -86.18 -24.47
C LYS A 76 81.56 -86.41 -23.18
N LEU A 77 81.37 -85.50 -22.22
CA LEU A 77 82.14 -85.37 -20.98
C LEU A 77 82.12 -86.60 -20.03
N LYS A 78 81.21 -87.55 -20.24
CA LYS A 78 81.11 -88.80 -19.44
C LYS A 78 82.05 -89.93 -19.92
N GLN A 79 82.76 -89.72 -21.01
CA GLN A 79 83.63 -90.73 -21.61
C GLN A 79 84.99 -90.76 -20.92
N ARG A 80 85.52 -91.96 -20.67
CA ARG A 80 86.79 -92.21 -19.97
C ARG A 80 87.71 -93.08 -20.82
N ALA A 81 89.03 -92.96 -20.65
CA ALA A 81 90.02 -93.84 -21.25
C ALA A 81 89.85 -95.25 -20.68
N VAL A 82 89.84 -96.25 -21.57
CA VAL A 82 89.83 -97.66 -21.20
C VAL A 82 90.91 -98.40 -22.00
N LEU A 83 91.77 -99.14 -21.30
CA LEU A 83 92.81 -99.98 -21.90
C LEU A 83 92.73 -101.38 -21.29
N ALA A 84 92.82 -102.44 -22.11
CA ALA A 84 92.66 -103.83 -21.66
C ALA A 84 93.90 -104.34 -20.90
N GLU A 85 93.68 -105.06 -19.79
CA GLU A 85 94.71 -105.76 -18.99
C GLU A 85 95.91 -104.93 -18.50
N THR A 86 95.71 -103.66 -18.15
CA THR A 86 96.78 -102.80 -17.62
C THR A 86 97.00 -102.96 -16.12
N ARG A 87 98.26 -103.14 -15.69
CA ARG A 87 98.70 -103.05 -14.28
C ARG A 87 99.98 -102.22 -14.18
N GLY A 88 100.22 -101.63 -13.00
CA GLY A 88 101.36 -100.73 -12.78
C GLY A 88 101.21 -99.40 -13.52
N PHE A 89 102.32 -98.83 -13.98
CA PHE A 89 102.40 -97.48 -14.57
C PHE A 89 101.40 -97.21 -15.72
N TRP A 90 101.04 -98.22 -16.51
CA TRP A 90 100.05 -98.07 -17.59
C TRP A 90 98.63 -97.82 -17.07
N GLY A 91 98.25 -98.49 -15.97
CA GLY A 91 96.97 -98.26 -15.30
C GLY A 91 96.92 -96.88 -14.66
N GLU A 92 97.98 -96.51 -13.94
CA GLU A 92 98.13 -95.17 -13.34
C GLU A 92 98.04 -94.06 -14.39
N SER A 93 98.64 -94.25 -15.56
CA SER A 93 98.58 -93.26 -16.66
C SER A 93 97.14 -93.04 -17.17
N VAL A 94 96.35 -94.11 -17.31
CA VAL A 94 94.94 -94.05 -17.70
C VAL A 94 94.10 -93.39 -16.60
N GLU A 95 94.35 -93.75 -15.34
CA GLU A 95 93.70 -93.13 -14.18
C GLU A 95 94.01 -91.64 -14.08
N CYS A 96 95.25 -91.21 -14.29
CA CYS A 96 95.62 -89.78 -14.31
C CYS A 96 94.88 -89.02 -15.42
N VAL A 97 94.76 -89.58 -16.63
CA VAL A 97 94.00 -88.96 -17.73
C VAL A 97 92.52 -88.86 -17.37
N ASN A 98 91.95 -89.91 -16.77
CA ASN A 98 90.55 -89.92 -16.34
C ASN A 98 90.29 -88.92 -15.20
N ALA A 99 91.16 -88.86 -14.20
CA ALA A 99 91.09 -87.89 -13.11
C ALA A 99 91.15 -86.45 -13.64
N LEU A 100 92.06 -86.17 -14.59
CA LEU A 100 92.12 -84.86 -15.23
C LEU A 100 90.83 -84.52 -15.99
N ILE A 101 90.22 -85.50 -16.67
CA ILE A 101 88.91 -85.30 -17.31
C ILE A 101 87.85 -85.01 -16.26
N ASP A 102 87.78 -85.78 -15.17
CA ASP A 102 86.83 -85.58 -14.07
C ASP A 102 86.96 -84.17 -13.47
N ASP A 103 88.18 -83.73 -13.17
CA ASP A 103 88.49 -82.41 -12.61
C ASP A 103 88.09 -81.25 -13.53
N LEU A 104 88.10 -81.44 -14.86
CA LEU A 104 87.65 -80.43 -15.84
C LEU A 104 86.13 -80.47 -16.10
N VAL A 105 85.52 -81.66 -16.01
CA VAL A 105 84.10 -81.88 -16.33
C VAL A 105 83.18 -81.37 -15.23
N HIS A 106 83.57 -81.55 -13.96
CA HIS A 106 82.74 -81.15 -12.83
C HIS A 106 82.42 -79.63 -12.82
N PRO A 107 83.40 -78.71 -12.90
CA PRO A 107 83.11 -77.27 -12.95
C PRO A 107 82.28 -76.86 -14.18
N THR A 108 82.54 -77.47 -15.34
CA THR A 108 81.82 -77.16 -16.59
C THR A 108 80.34 -77.53 -16.49
N THR A 109 80.04 -78.65 -15.85
CA THR A 109 78.66 -79.10 -15.62
C THR A 109 77.95 -78.19 -14.62
N GLU A 110 78.64 -77.77 -13.55
CA GLU A 110 78.09 -76.82 -12.57
C GLU A 110 77.80 -75.44 -13.16
N VAL A 111 78.67 -74.94 -14.04
CA VAL A 111 78.41 -73.69 -14.79
C VAL A 111 77.13 -73.80 -15.61
N ALA A 112 76.95 -74.90 -16.34
CA ALA A 112 75.74 -75.12 -17.14
C ALA A 112 74.48 -75.21 -16.26
N ARG A 113 74.58 -75.84 -15.08
CA ARG A 113 73.47 -75.93 -14.12
C ARG A 113 73.05 -74.56 -13.60
N VAL A 114 74.01 -73.74 -13.15
CA VAL A 114 73.71 -72.41 -12.58
C VAL A 114 73.19 -71.45 -13.65
N ILE A 115 73.80 -71.43 -14.85
CA ILE A 115 73.30 -70.60 -15.95
C ILE A 115 71.90 -71.06 -16.40
N GLY A 116 71.66 -72.38 -16.45
CA GLY A 116 70.34 -72.94 -16.75
C GLY A 116 69.28 -72.50 -15.74
N ALA A 117 69.62 -72.48 -14.44
CA ALA A 117 68.73 -71.99 -13.39
C ALA A 117 68.44 -70.47 -13.55
N VAL A 118 69.46 -69.67 -13.81
CA VAL A 118 69.32 -68.22 -14.06
C VAL A 118 68.42 -67.95 -15.26
N ALA A 119 68.55 -68.70 -16.35
CA ALA A 119 67.71 -68.57 -17.53
C ALA A 119 66.24 -68.91 -17.27
N GLN A 120 65.95 -69.76 -16.28
CA GLN A 120 64.59 -70.07 -15.81
C GLN A 120 64.09 -69.09 -14.74
N GLY A 121 64.90 -68.10 -14.34
CA GLY A 121 64.57 -67.13 -13.31
C GLY A 121 64.87 -67.57 -11.87
N ASP A 122 65.50 -68.74 -11.66
CA ASP A 122 65.94 -69.19 -10.34
C ASP A 122 67.31 -68.62 -9.99
N LEU A 123 67.30 -67.48 -9.31
CA LEU A 123 68.49 -66.76 -8.84
C LEU A 123 68.97 -67.21 -7.46
N SER A 124 68.36 -68.27 -6.89
CA SER A 124 68.81 -68.85 -5.61
C SER A 124 70.02 -69.77 -5.76
N LYS A 125 70.31 -70.22 -6.98
CA LYS A 125 71.41 -71.15 -7.27
C LYS A 125 72.72 -70.40 -7.45
N SER A 126 73.77 -70.90 -6.83
CA SER A 126 75.14 -70.41 -6.96
C SER A 126 76.10 -71.54 -7.33
N MET A 127 77.25 -71.16 -7.88
CA MET A 127 78.42 -72.01 -8.05
C MET A 127 79.02 -72.31 -6.68
N ALA A 128 79.23 -73.58 -6.37
CA ALA A 128 80.02 -73.98 -5.21
C ALA A 128 81.47 -73.49 -5.38
N LEU A 129 82.04 -72.93 -4.31
CA LEU A 129 83.45 -72.49 -4.27
C LEU A 129 84.40 -73.60 -3.81
N GLU A 130 83.84 -74.71 -3.33
CA GLU A 130 84.54 -75.88 -2.81
C GLU A 130 83.90 -77.15 -3.41
N VAL A 131 84.73 -78.13 -3.76
CA VAL A 131 84.32 -79.45 -4.27
C VAL A 131 85.11 -80.51 -3.53
N ASP A 132 84.44 -81.52 -2.97
CA ASP A 132 85.04 -82.64 -2.23
C ASP A 132 86.05 -82.21 -1.14
N GLY A 133 85.74 -81.12 -0.42
CA GLY A 133 86.56 -80.60 0.69
C GLY A 133 87.79 -79.78 0.27
N ARG A 134 87.94 -79.46 -1.02
CA ARG A 134 89.01 -78.60 -1.54
C ARG A 134 88.43 -77.35 -2.18
N GLN A 135 89.07 -76.21 -1.96
CA GLN A 135 88.70 -74.97 -2.65
C GLN A 135 89.01 -75.07 -4.14
N LEU A 136 88.12 -74.52 -4.96
CA LEU A 136 88.45 -74.28 -6.36
C LEU A 136 89.66 -73.34 -6.41
N GLU A 137 90.59 -73.62 -7.30
CA GLU A 137 91.80 -72.82 -7.48
C GLU A 137 91.89 -72.27 -8.92
N GLY A 138 92.73 -71.26 -9.10
CA GLY A 138 93.01 -70.66 -10.41
C GLY A 138 91.78 -70.14 -11.14
N GLU A 139 91.66 -70.47 -12.43
CA GLU A 139 90.60 -69.99 -13.32
C GLU A 139 89.20 -70.53 -12.95
N PHE A 140 89.11 -71.70 -12.32
CA PHE A 140 87.81 -72.24 -11.88
C PHE A 140 87.21 -71.40 -10.75
N LEU A 141 88.03 -70.99 -9.77
CA LEU A 141 87.59 -70.09 -8.71
C LEU A 141 87.15 -68.73 -9.25
N ARG A 142 87.93 -68.19 -10.21
CA ARG A 142 87.62 -66.91 -10.86
C ARG A 142 86.29 -66.96 -11.60
N THR A 143 86.05 -68.05 -12.34
CA THR A 143 84.79 -68.28 -13.06
C THR A 143 83.62 -68.42 -12.10
N ALA A 144 83.75 -69.23 -11.05
CA ALA A 144 82.73 -69.41 -10.03
C ALA A 144 82.36 -68.09 -9.32
N LYS A 145 83.37 -67.29 -8.91
CA LYS A 145 83.16 -65.96 -8.32
C LYS A 145 82.48 -64.99 -9.27
N THR A 146 82.83 -65.01 -10.56
CA THR A 146 82.23 -64.13 -11.57
C THR A 146 80.77 -64.47 -11.81
N ILE A 147 80.44 -65.76 -11.95
CA ILE A 147 79.05 -66.22 -12.09
C ILE A 147 78.24 -65.89 -10.84
N ASN A 148 78.76 -66.17 -9.63
CA ASN A 148 78.06 -65.84 -8.39
C ASN A 148 77.79 -64.34 -8.27
N LYS A 149 78.75 -63.49 -8.64
CA LYS A 149 78.55 -62.04 -8.67
C LYS A 149 77.47 -61.62 -9.67
N MET A 150 77.41 -62.26 -10.84
CA MET A 150 76.34 -62.01 -11.82
C MET A 150 74.97 -62.42 -11.28
N VAL A 151 74.85 -63.60 -10.67
CA VAL A 151 73.60 -64.08 -10.04
C VAL A 151 73.15 -63.13 -8.93
N GLU A 152 74.08 -62.70 -8.08
CA GLU A 152 73.81 -61.74 -7.00
C GLU A 152 73.32 -60.39 -7.55
N GLN A 153 73.97 -59.86 -8.60
CA GLN A 153 73.54 -58.62 -9.24
C GLN A 153 72.15 -58.73 -9.85
N LEU A 154 71.85 -59.83 -10.54
CA LEU A 154 70.53 -60.13 -11.09
C LEU A 154 69.47 -60.23 -9.98
N GLY A 155 69.79 -60.92 -8.88
CA GLY A 155 68.89 -61.11 -7.74
C GLY A 155 68.55 -59.79 -7.06
N ASN A 156 69.58 -58.98 -6.79
CA ASN A 156 69.41 -57.66 -6.16
C ASN A 156 68.61 -56.70 -7.04
N PHE A 157 68.84 -56.69 -8.35
CA PHE A 157 68.07 -55.86 -9.28
C PHE A 157 66.60 -56.32 -9.36
N SER A 158 66.35 -57.63 -9.50
CA SER A 158 65.00 -58.18 -9.58
C SER A 158 64.17 -57.89 -8.33
N ALA A 159 64.78 -58.07 -7.15
CA ALA A 159 64.15 -57.73 -5.87
C ALA A 159 63.79 -56.24 -5.81
N GLU A 160 64.68 -55.37 -6.28
CA GLU A 160 64.49 -53.92 -6.21
C GLU A 160 63.44 -53.41 -7.20
N VAL A 161 63.42 -53.92 -8.44
CA VAL A 161 62.36 -53.61 -9.41
C VAL A 161 61.01 -54.10 -8.91
N THR A 162 60.96 -55.32 -8.36
CA THR A 162 59.71 -55.86 -7.78
C THR A 162 59.23 -54.99 -6.62
N ARG A 163 60.14 -54.53 -5.76
CA ARG A 163 59.82 -53.64 -4.64
C ARG A 163 59.28 -52.29 -5.13
N VAL A 164 59.96 -51.63 -6.06
CA VAL A 164 59.53 -50.32 -6.61
C VAL A 164 58.21 -50.43 -7.37
N ALA A 165 58.04 -51.47 -8.19
CA ALA A 165 56.79 -51.72 -8.89
C ALA A 165 55.62 -51.92 -7.91
N ARG A 166 55.85 -52.65 -6.81
CA ARG A 166 54.86 -52.83 -5.75
C ARG A 166 54.55 -51.53 -5.02
N GLU A 167 55.58 -50.79 -4.58
CA GLU A 167 55.41 -49.56 -3.81
C GLU A 167 54.74 -48.45 -4.63
N VAL A 168 55.25 -48.15 -5.83
CA VAL A 168 54.78 -47.05 -6.65
C VAL A 168 53.55 -47.43 -7.47
N GLY A 169 53.54 -48.65 -8.03
CA GLY A 169 52.46 -49.10 -8.92
C GLY A 169 51.25 -49.69 -8.22
N THR A 170 51.40 -50.33 -7.06
CA THR A 170 50.29 -51.04 -6.39
C THR A 170 49.89 -50.44 -5.04
N GLU A 171 50.87 -50.14 -4.18
CA GLU A 171 50.61 -49.62 -2.83
C GLU A 171 50.37 -48.10 -2.80
N GLY A 172 50.68 -47.38 -3.89
CA GLY A 172 50.54 -45.92 -3.96
C GLY A 172 51.53 -45.16 -3.06
N LYS A 173 52.62 -45.81 -2.62
CA LYS A 173 53.72 -45.18 -1.89
C LYS A 173 54.62 -44.43 -2.86
N LEU A 174 54.23 -43.21 -3.18
CA LEU A 174 54.94 -42.35 -4.12
C LEU A 174 56.31 -41.90 -3.57
N GLY A 175 57.34 -41.97 -4.41
CA GLY A 175 58.73 -41.64 -4.07
C GLY A 175 59.67 -42.84 -3.91
N GLY A 176 59.19 -44.07 -4.11
CA GLY A 176 60.01 -45.27 -4.15
C GLY A 176 61.01 -45.23 -5.32
N GLN A 177 62.30 -45.38 -5.02
CA GLN A 177 63.39 -45.45 -6.00
C GLN A 177 64.18 -46.74 -5.82
N ALA A 178 64.61 -47.32 -6.93
CA ALA A 178 65.49 -48.47 -7.00
C ALA A 178 66.92 -48.04 -6.63
N LYS A 179 67.48 -48.68 -5.60
CA LYS A 179 68.85 -48.48 -5.11
C LYS A 179 69.63 -49.79 -5.21
N VAL A 180 70.19 -50.05 -6.39
CA VAL A 180 71.05 -51.22 -6.61
C VAL A 180 72.52 -50.81 -6.50
N LYS A 181 73.25 -51.38 -5.54
CA LYS A 181 74.68 -51.05 -5.32
C LYS A 181 75.57 -51.72 -6.37
N GLY A 182 76.56 -50.99 -6.88
CA GLY A 182 77.60 -51.55 -7.76
C GLY A 182 77.13 -51.85 -9.19
N VAL A 183 76.03 -51.24 -9.64
CA VAL A 183 75.55 -51.32 -11.03
C VAL A 183 76.34 -50.37 -11.94
N ALA A 184 76.69 -50.86 -13.12
CA ALA A 184 77.36 -50.11 -14.17
C ALA A 184 76.89 -50.60 -15.55
N GLY A 185 77.12 -49.79 -16.59
CA GLY A 185 76.61 -50.07 -17.93
C GLY A 185 75.08 -50.20 -17.94
N THR A 186 74.57 -51.21 -18.66
CA THR A 186 73.13 -51.44 -18.86
C THR A 186 72.34 -51.55 -17.55
N TRP A 187 72.94 -52.09 -16.47
CA TRP A 187 72.27 -52.18 -15.17
C TRP A 187 71.99 -50.81 -14.54
N LYS A 188 72.91 -49.86 -14.75
CA LYS A 188 72.71 -48.49 -14.29
C LYS A 188 71.62 -47.81 -15.13
N ASP A 189 71.70 -47.93 -16.44
CA ASP A 189 70.71 -47.32 -17.35
C ASP A 189 69.29 -47.82 -17.07
N LEU A 190 69.13 -49.12 -16.79
CA LEU A 190 67.85 -49.71 -16.39
C LEU A 190 67.38 -49.20 -15.03
N THR A 191 68.27 -49.11 -14.04
CA THR A 191 67.94 -48.56 -12.70
C THR A 191 67.50 -47.10 -12.80
N ASP A 192 68.22 -46.29 -13.58
CA ASP A 192 67.93 -44.87 -13.80
C ASP A 192 66.62 -44.69 -14.58
N SER A 193 66.31 -45.58 -15.52
CA SER A 193 65.04 -45.59 -16.27
C SER A 193 63.85 -45.93 -15.36
N VAL A 194 63.97 -46.95 -14.50
CA VAL A 194 62.94 -47.31 -13.51
C VAL A 194 62.73 -46.15 -12.53
N ASN A 195 63.81 -45.52 -12.06
CA ASN A 195 63.74 -44.34 -11.20
C ASN A 195 63.08 -43.14 -11.86
N SER A 196 63.39 -42.89 -13.14
CA SER A 196 62.77 -41.79 -13.90
C SER A 196 61.28 -42.04 -14.10
N MET A 197 60.88 -43.28 -14.41
CA MET A 197 59.47 -43.66 -14.50
C MET A 197 58.75 -43.48 -13.16
N ALA A 198 59.31 -43.99 -12.07
CA ALA A 198 58.75 -43.88 -10.73
C ALA A 198 58.66 -42.42 -10.25
N GLY A 199 59.67 -41.61 -10.55
CA GLY A 199 59.69 -40.18 -10.26
C GLY A 199 58.60 -39.42 -11.02
N ASN A 200 58.51 -39.62 -12.34
CA ASN A 200 57.46 -39.01 -13.15
C ASN A 200 56.06 -39.38 -12.65
N LEU A 201 55.80 -40.66 -12.37
CA LEU A 201 54.51 -41.10 -11.86
C LEU A 201 54.20 -40.49 -10.48
N THR A 202 55.22 -40.43 -9.61
CA THR A 202 55.12 -39.81 -8.28
C THR A 202 54.73 -38.34 -8.37
N ASP A 203 55.45 -37.56 -9.19
CA ASP A 203 55.21 -36.12 -9.30
C ASP A 203 53.84 -35.84 -9.93
N GLN A 204 53.47 -36.61 -10.95
CA GLN A 204 52.18 -36.49 -11.64
C GLN A 204 50.99 -36.75 -10.70
N VAL A 205 50.99 -37.89 -9.99
CA VAL A 205 49.89 -38.27 -9.09
C VAL A 205 49.84 -37.35 -7.87
N ARG A 206 50.99 -36.97 -7.31
CA ARG A 206 51.03 -36.05 -6.16
C ARG A 206 50.49 -34.66 -6.52
N ASN A 207 50.82 -34.12 -7.69
CA ASN A 207 50.30 -32.83 -8.13
C ASN A 207 48.76 -32.87 -8.35
N ILE A 208 48.25 -33.96 -8.93
CA ILE A 208 46.80 -34.18 -9.04
C ILE A 208 46.15 -34.21 -7.66
N ALA A 209 46.72 -34.96 -6.72
CA ALA A 209 46.20 -35.05 -5.35
C ALA A 209 46.16 -33.68 -4.66
N ASP A 210 47.22 -32.87 -4.81
CA ASP A 210 47.30 -31.53 -4.23
C ASP A 210 46.22 -30.59 -4.79
N VAL A 211 46.05 -30.57 -6.11
CA VAL A 211 45.03 -29.73 -6.77
C VAL A 211 43.63 -30.19 -6.41
N THR A 212 43.36 -31.50 -6.44
CA THR A 212 42.04 -32.05 -6.10
C THR A 212 41.70 -31.80 -4.62
N THR A 213 42.70 -31.87 -3.74
CA THR A 213 42.56 -31.50 -2.32
C THR A 213 42.27 -30.01 -2.14
N ALA A 214 42.93 -29.14 -2.91
CA ALA A 214 42.67 -27.70 -2.89
C ALA A 214 41.24 -27.39 -3.34
N VAL A 215 40.80 -28.00 -4.45
CA VAL A 215 39.42 -27.89 -4.97
C VAL A 215 38.41 -28.35 -3.92
N ALA A 216 38.65 -29.48 -3.26
CA ALA A 216 37.77 -29.98 -2.19
C ALA A 216 37.70 -29.03 -0.98
N LYS A 217 38.74 -28.24 -0.72
CA LYS A 217 38.77 -27.19 0.31
C LYS A 217 38.24 -25.83 -0.18
N GLY A 218 37.79 -25.74 -1.43
CA GLY A 218 37.29 -24.51 -2.05
C GLY A 218 38.37 -23.58 -2.62
N ASP A 219 39.65 -23.97 -2.61
CA ASP A 219 40.72 -23.23 -3.28
C ASP A 219 40.78 -23.59 -4.76
N LEU A 220 40.07 -22.80 -5.56
CA LEU A 220 40.00 -22.93 -7.02
C LEU A 220 41.11 -22.14 -7.75
N SER A 221 42.12 -21.65 -7.02
CA SER A 221 43.24 -20.93 -7.62
C SER A 221 44.33 -21.87 -8.15
N LYS A 222 44.40 -23.10 -7.64
CA LYS A 222 45.41 -24.09 -8.01
C LYS A 222 45.05 -24.84 -9.28
N LYS A 223 46.06 -25.09 -10.11
CA LYS A 223 45.98 -25.92 -11.32
C LYS A 223 47.11 -26.93 -11.35
N ILE A 224 46.90 -28.00 -12.09
CA ILE A 224 47.96 -28.96 -12.40
C ILE A 224 48.86 -28.28 -13.43
N ASP A 225 50.12 -28.04 -13.06
CA ASP A 225 51.08 -27.34 -13.91
C ASP A 225 52.20 -28.25 -14.45
N VAL A 226 52.40 -29.42 -13.83
CA VAL A 226 53.43 -30.39 -14.25
C VAL A 226 53.34 -30.76 -15.73
N ASP A 227 54.49 -30.94 -16.37
CA ASP A 227 54.59 -31.35 -17.78
C ASP A 227 54.23 -32.84 -17.90
N VAL A 228 53.19 -33.12 -18.67
CA VAL A 228 52.59 -34.45 -18.80
C VAL A 228 52.24 -34.72 -20.25
N LYS A 229 52.35 -35.99 -20.65
CA LYS A 229 52.11 -36.46 -22.02
C LYS A 229 51.12 -37.61 -22.01
N GLY A 230 50.51 -37.87 -23.17
CA GLY A 230 49.54 -38.96 -23.34
C GLY A 230 48.31 -38.80 -22.46
N GLU A 231 47.86 -39.88 -21.81
CA GLU A 231 46.64 -39.89 -20.99
C GLU A 231 46.69 -38.94 -19.79
N PHE A 232 47.88 -38.70 -19.21
CA PHE A 232 48.04 -37.74 -18.12
C PHE A 232 47.82 -36.29 -18.58
N LEU A 233 48.10 -35.96 -19.85
CA LEU A 233 47.78 -34.65 -20.41
C LEU A 233 46.27 -34.45 -20.52
N THR A 234 45.57 -35.47 -21.01
CA THR A 234 44.10 -35.46 -21.05
C THR A 234 43.52 -35.29 -19.66
N LEU A 235 44.07 -35.99 -18.65
CA LEU A 235 43.65 -35.88 -17.26
C LEU A 235 43.92 -34.48 -16.69
N LYS A 236 45.12 -33.92 -16.90
CA LYS A 236 45.49 -32.53 -16.53
C LYS A 236 44.50 -31.54 -17.12
N ASN A 237 44.23 -31.63 -18.42
CA ASN A 237 43.32 -30.70 -19.11
C ASN A 237 41.89 -30.84 -18.59
N THR A 238 41.42 -32.06 -18.35
CA THR A 238 40.08 -32.32 -17.81
C THR A 238 39.92 -31.72 -16.41
N ILE A 239 40.88 -31.98 -15.51
CA ILE A 239 40.85 -31.42 -14.15
C ILE A 239 40.96 -29.89 -14.20
N ASN A 240 41.88 -29.33 -14.97
CA ASN A 240 42.03 -27.87 -15.07
C ASN A 240 40.78 -27.20 -15.63
N THR A 241 40.12 -27.81 -16.64
CA THR A 241 38.84 -27.31 -17.18
C THR A 241 37.75 -27.35 -16.13
N MET A 242 37.68 -28.43 -15.33
CA MET A 242 36.74 -28.54 -14.21
C MET A 242 36.98 -27.46 -13.14
N VAL A 243 38.25 -27.16 -12.80
CA VAL A 243 38.60 -26.07 -11.90
C VAL A 243 38.18 -24.71 -12.47
N ASP A 244 38.39 -24.47 -13.77
CA ASP A 244 38.00 -23.22 -14.42
C ASP A 244 36.48 -23.02 -14.44
N GLN A 245 35.72 -24.08 -14.73
CA GLN A 245 34.26 -24.06 -14.68
C GLN A 245 33.74 -23.80 -13.26
N LEU A 246 34.29 -24.49 -12.26
CA LEU A 246 33.95 -24.27 -10.85
C LEU A 246 34.24 -22.83 -10.42
N ARG A 247 35.41 -22.30 -10.79
CA ARG A 247 35.84 -20.95 -10.41
C ARG A 247 34.93 -19.90 -11.03
N SER A 248 34.61 -20.06 -12.30
CA SER A 248 33.72 -19.15 -13.03
C SER A 248 32.31 -19.19 -12.43
N PHE A 249 31.77 -20.39 -12.17
CA PHE A 249 30.47 -20.55 -11.52
C PHE A 249 30.44 -19.93 -10.11
N ALA A 250 31.44 -20.20 -9.27
CA ALA A 250 31.51 -19.66 -7.91
C ALA A 250 31.58 -18.14 -7.89
N SER A 251 32.40 -17.54 -8.77
CA SER A 251 32.48 -16.08 -8.93
C SER A 251 31.11 -15.51 -9.32
N GLU A 252 30.44 -16.17 -10.24
CA GLU A 252 29.22 -15.65 -10.83
C GLU A 252 27.99 -15.79 -9.92
N VAL A 253 27.88 -16.90 -9.20
CA VAL A 253 26.88 -17.07 -8.13
C VAL A 253 27.11 -16.05 -7.02
N THR A 254 28.36 -15.82 -6.62
CA THR A 254 28.68 -14.82 -5.58
C THR A 254 28.28 -13.42 -6.05
N ARG A 255 28.55 -13.08 -7.32
CA ARG A 255 28.17 -11.80 -7.91
C ARG A 255 26.66 -11.61 -7.94
N VAL A 256 25.91 -12.58 -8.46
CA VAL A 256 24.43 -12.49 -8.54
C VAL A 256 23.78 -12.45 -7.16
N ALA A 257 24.26 -13.26 -6.22
CA ALA A 257 23.77 -13.23 -4.84
C ALA A 257 24.01 -11.86 -4.18
N ARG A 258 25.14 -11.22 -4.46
CA ARG A 258 25.44 -9.88 -3.97
C ARG A 258 24.56 -8.83 -4.66
N GLU A 259 24.53 -8.78 -5.99
CA GLU A 259 23.78 -7.78 -6.76
C GLU A 259 22.28 -7.85 -6.48
N VAL A 260 21.67 -9.03 -6.63
CA VAL A 260 20.22 -9.21 -6.53
C VAL A 260 19.78 -9.38 -5.07
N GLY A 261 20.54 -10.12 -4.28
CA GLY A 261 20.16 -10.46 -2.90
C GLY A 261 20.54 -9.40 -1.86
N THR A 262 21.68 -8.71 -2.03
CA THR A 262 22.20 -7.78 -1.01
C THR A 262 22.09 -6.32 -1.42
N GLU A 263 22.51 -5.99 -2.63
CA GLU A 263 22.54 -4.61 -3.13
C GLU A 263 21.19 -4.14 -3.69
N GLY A 264 20.28 -5.06 -3.97
CA GLY A 264 18.98 -4.75 -4.57
C GLY A 264 19.08 -4.28 -6.04
N SER A 265 20.21 -4.51 -6.69
CA SER A 265 20.41 -4.26 -8.12
C SER A 265 19.71 -5.35 -8.93
N LEU A 266 18.42 -5.13 -9.20
CA LEU A 266 17.56 -6.11 -9.85
C LEU A 266 17.87 -6.26 -11.34
N GLY A 267 18.00 -7.50 -11.81
CA GLY A 267 18.30 -7.84 -13.21
C GLY A 267 19.66 -8.53 -13.42
N GLY A 268 20.47 -8.69 -12.37
CA GLY A 268 21.69 -9.49 -12.42
C GLY A 268 21.39 -10.95 -12.78
N GLN A 269 22.09 -11.48 -13.77
CA GLN A 269 22.02 -12.88 -14.20
C GLN A 269 23.43 -13.46 -14.28
N ALA A 270 23.57 -14.72 -13.88
CA ALA A 270 24.79 -15.48 -13.98
C ALA A 270 25.04 -15.89 -15.43
N ARG A 271 26.22 -15.57 -15.94
CA ARG A 271 26.72 -16.04 -17.24
C ARG A 271 27.99 -16.83 -17.03
N VAL A 272 27.88 -18.15 -17.17
CA VAL A 272 29.01 -19.06 -17.11
C VAL A 272 29.17 -19.71 -18.49
N GLU A 273 30.29 -19.46 -19.16
CA GLU A 273 30.55 -20.01 -20.50
C GLU A 273 30.95 -21.49 -20.42
N GLY A 274 30.53 -22.28 -21.42
CA GLY A 274 30.95 -23.68 -21.56
C GLY A 274 30.39 -24.64 -20.52
N VAL A 275 29.36 -24.25 -19.76
CA VAL A 275 28.69 -25.15 -18.80
C VAL A 275 27.66 -26.06 -19.48
N SER A 276 27.62 -27.31 -19.04
CA SER A 276 26.68 -28.34 -19.53
C SER A 276 26.25 -29.26 -18.39
N GLY A 277 25.15 -29.98 -18.57
CA GLY A 277 24.59 -30.86 -17.53
C GLY A 277 24.25 -30.08 -16.26
N THR A 278 24.60 -30.62 -15.10
CA THR A 278 24.26 -30.04 -13.78
C THR A 278 24.73 -28.59 -13.62
N TRP A 279 25.86 -28.20 -14.22
CA TRP A 279 26.34 -26.82 -14.15
C TRP A 279 25.41 -25.83 -14.85
N LYS A 280 24.83 -26.26 -15.98
CA LYS A 280 23.84 -25.45 -16.69
C LYS A 280 22.54 -25.37 -15.90
N ASP A 281 22.06 -26.50 -15.39
CA ASP A 281 20.84 -26.56 -14.58
C ASP A 281 20.93 -25.66 -13.33
N LEU A 282 22.10 -25.65 -12.66
CA LEU A 282 22.37 -24.77 -11.53
C LEU A 282 22.41 -23.28 -11.94
N THR A 283 23.05 -22.96 -13.07
CA THR A 283 23.10 -21.59 -13.60
C THR A 283 21.69 -21.09 -13.95
N ASP A 284 20.89 -21.92 -14.60
CA ASP A 284 19.51 -21.61 -14.98
C ASP A 284 18.59 -21.49 -13.75
N SER A 285 18.84 -22.27 -12.71
CA SER A 285 18.13 -22.18 -11.42
C SER A 285 18.44 -20.87 -10.68
N VAL A 286 19.71 -20.46 -10.63
CA VAL A 286 20.12 -19.17 -10.05
C VAL A 286 19.51 -18.02 -10.85
N ASN A 287 19.53 -18.10 -12.18
CA ASN A 287 18.91 -17.10 -13.06
C ASN A 287 17.39 -17.03 -12.90
N SER A 288 16.71 -18.17 -12.75
CA SER A 288 15.27 -18.21 -12.49
C SER A 288 14.94 -17.58 -11.13
N MET A 289 15.73 -17.88 -10.09
CA MET A 289 15.57 -17.27 -8.77
C MET A 289 15.75 -15.74 -8.84
N ALA A 290 16.85 -15.28 -9.45
CA ALA A 290 17.15 -13.86 -9.61
C ALA A 290 16.11 -13.13 -10.46
N GLY A 291 15.64 -13.76 -11.55
CA GLY A 291 14.59 -13.23 -12.43
C GLY A 291 13.23 -13.14 -11.73
N ASN A 292 12.86 -14.18 -10.97
CA ASN A 292 11.65 -14.16 -10.16
C ASN A 292 11.71 -13.03 -9.13
N LEU A 293 12.77 -12.95 -8.33
CA LEU A 293 12.92 -11.89 -7.31
C LEU A 293 12.89 -10.50 -7.95
N THR A 294 13.59 -10.33 -9.08
CA THR A 294 13.62 -9.08 -9.86
C THR A 294 12.23 -8.67 -10.33
N SER A 295 11.49 -9.57 -10.99
CA SER A 295 10.15 -9.26 -11.50
C SER A 295 9.16 -8.95 -10.37
N GLN A 296 9.24 -9.71 -9.27
CA GLN A 296 8.38 -9.57 -8.11
C GLN A 296 8.58 -8.23 -7.41
N VAL A 297 9.81 -7.91 -7.02
CA VAL A 297 10.13 -6.66 -6.30
C VAL A 297 9.89 -5.44 -7.18
N ARG A 298 10.25 -5.51 -8.47
CA ARG A 298 10.05 -4.38 -9.40
C ARG A 298 8.56 -4.08 -9.62
N ASN A 299 7.71 -5.10 -9.74
CA ASN A 299 6.27 -4.91 -9.87
C ASN A 299 5.62 -4.34 -8.60
N ILE A 300 6.06 -4.80 -7.42
CA ILE A 300 5.64 -4.20 -6.14
C ILE A 300 6.01 -2.72 -6.12
N ALA A 301 7.27 -2.38 -6.44
CA ALA A 301 7.74 -1.00 -6.46
C ALA A 301 6.95 -0.11 -7.43
N ASP A 302 6.59 -0.63 -8.62
CA ASP A 302 5.80 0.11 -9.61
C ASP A 302 4.38 0.40 -9.11
N VAL A 303 3.74 -0.57 -8.45
CA VAL A 303 2.40 -0.39 -7.85
C VAL A 303 2.46 0.56 -6.67
N THR A 304 3.45 0.43 -5.78
CA THR A 304 3.60 1.36 -4.64
C THR A 304 3.89 2.79 -5.11
N LYS A 305 4.68 2.97 -6.18
CA LYS A 305 4.87 4.30 -6.82
C LYS A 305 3.57 4.84 -7.40
N ALA A 306 2.77 4.02 -8.06
CA ALA A 306 1.48 4.43 -8.59
C ALA A 306 0.52 4.87 -7.48
N VAL A 307 0.44 4.09 -6.39
CA VAL A 307 -0.35 4.42 -5.19
C VAL A 307 0.12 5.74 -4.58
N ALA A 308 1.43 5.96 -4.46
CA ALA A 308 1.99 7.22 -3.95
C ALA A 308 1.67 8.42 -4.86
N ALA A 309 1.52 8.19 -6.17
CA ALA A 309 1.08 9.21 -7.13
C ALA A 309 -0.46 9.38 -7.20
N GLY A 310 -1.22 8.61 -6.41
CA GLY A 310 -2.68 8.63 -6.39
C GLY A 310 -3.36 7.77 -7.46
N ASP A 311 -2.59 7.00 -8.26
CA ASP A 311 -3.14 6.02 -9.20
C ASP A 311 -3.44 4.70 -8.50
N LEU A 312 -4.69 4.55 -8.06
CA LEU A 312 -5.20 3.36 -7.37
C LEU A 312 -5.79 2.32 -8.35
N SER A 313 -5.55 2.47 -9.66
CA SER A 313 -6.01 1.51 -10.67
C SER A 313 -5.07 0.32 -10.83
N LYS A 314 -3.80 0.46 -10.43
CA LYS A 314 -2.78 -0.58 -10.59
C LYS A 314 -2.78 -1.56 -9.43
N LYS A 315 -2.54 -2.83 -9.75
CA LYS A 315 -2.35 -3.93 -8.80
C LYS A 315 -1.14 -4.75 -9.15
N ILE A 316 -0.61 -5.44 -8.15
CA ILE A 316 0.43 -6.45 -8.37
C ILE A 316 -0.25 -7.65 -9.01
N THR A 317 0.15 -8.01 -10.23
CA THR A 317 -0.45 -9.10 -11.01
C THR A 317 0.47 -10.31 -11.16
N VAL A 318 1.77 -10.15 -10.93
CA VAL A 318 2.79 -11.20 -11.08
C VAL A 318 2.41 -12.43 -10.25
N ASP A 319 2.69 -13.62 -10.78
CA ASP A 319 2.49 -14.88 -10.04
C ASP A 319 3.58 -15.02 -8.97
N VAL A 320 3.14 -15.18 -7.72
CA VAL A 320 3.99 -15.16 -6.53
C VAL A 320 3.48 -16.18 -5.53
N LYS A 321 4.40 -16.73 -4.73
CA LYS A 321 4.12 -17.78 -3.76
C LYS A 321 4.78 -17.43 -2.41
N GLY A 322 4.33 -18.08 -1.34
CA GLY A 322 4.87 -17.89 0.01
C GLY A 322 4.71 -16.45 0.52
N GLU A 323 5.72 -15.93 1.21
CA GLU A 323 5.70 -14.59 1.83
C GLU A 323 5.47 -13.46 0.82
N ILE A 324 5.96 -13.61 -0.43
CA ILE A 324 5.71 -12.61 -1.48
C ILE A 324 4.24 -12.56 -1.90
N LEU A 325 3.51 -13.69 -1.81
CA LEU A 325 2.07 -13.71 -2.04
C LEU A 325 1.31 -12.96 -0.94
N GLU A 326 1.71 -13.14 0.31
CA GLU A 326 1.15 -12.38 1.43
C GLU A 326 1.40 -10.88 1.26
N LEU A 327 2.62 -10.50 0.84
CA LEU A 327 2.95 -9.11 0.53
C LEU A 327 2.10 -8.56 -0.62
N LYS A 328 1.96 -9.31 -1.73
CA LYS A 328 1.08 -8.96 -2.85
C LYS A 328 -0.36 -8.75 -2.39
N ASN A 329 -0.90 -9.67 -1.60
CA ASN A 329 -2.26 -9.60 -1.11
C ASN A 329 -2.45 -8.41 -0.18
N THR A 330 -1.49 -8.14 0.71
CA THR A 330 -1.50 -7.00 1.62
C THR A 330 -1.50 -5.68 0.86
N VAL A 331 -0.59 -5.52 -0.09
CA VAL A 331 -0.50 -4.32 -0.93
C VAL A 331 -1.77 -4.16 -1.77
N ASN A 332 -2.25 -5.21 -2.43
CA ASN A 332 -3.47 -5.15 -3.24
C ASN A 332 -4.70 -4.82 -2.39
N THR A 333 -4.82 -5.38 -1.19
CA THR A 333 -5.90 -5.05 -0.25
C THR A 333 -5.84 -3.59 0.20
N MET A 334 -4.63 -3.09 0.47
CA MET A 334 -4.42 -1.66 0.77
C MET A 334 -4.82 -0.76 -0.40
N VAL A 335 -4.49 -1.12 -1.64
CA VAL A 335 -4.95 -0.40 -2.84
C VAL A 335 -6.47 -0.41 -2.94
N ASP A 336 -7.11 -1.55 -2.70
CA ASP A 336 -8.57 -1.67 -2.75
C ASP A 336 -9.25 -0.82 -1.67
N GLN A 337 -8.74 -0.84 -0.44
CA GLN A 337 -9.23 0.00 0.67
C GLN A 337 -9.08 1.48 0.34
N LEU A 338 -7.92 1.91 -0.14
CA LEU A 338 -7.66 3.29 -0.57
C LEU A 338 -8.62 3.72 -1.68
N ARG A 339 -8.83 2.86 -2.68
CA ARG A 339 -9.69 3.16 -3.82
C ARG A 339 -11.14 3.30 -3.40
N SER A 340 -11.61 2.40 -2.54
CA SER A 340 -12.97 2.43 -2.01
C SER A 340 -13.19 3.67 -1.15
N PHE A 341 -12.24 3.99 -0.26
CA PHE A 341 -12.28 5.20 0.55
C PHE A 341 -12.29 6.47 -0.31
N ALA A 342 -11.39 6.58 -1.30
CA ALA A 342 -11.32 7.75 -2.18
C ALA A 342 -12.62 7.96 -2.98
N ALA A 343 -13.21 6.87 -3.49
CA ALA A 343 -14.49 6.92 -4.18
C ALA A 343 -15.60 7.42 -3.25
N GLU A 344 -15.61 6.91 -2.02
CA GLU A 344 -16.66 7.22 -1.06
C GLU A 344 -16.58 8.65 -0.51
N VAL A 345 -15.38 9.14 -0.22
CA VAL A 345 -15.15 10.55 0.13
C VAL A 345 -15.57 11.47 -1.02
N THR A 346 -15.21 11.12 -2.25
CA THR A 346 -15.61 11.90 -3.44
C THR A 346 -17.13 11.92 -3.59
N ARG A 347 -17.79 10.79 -3.36
CA ARG A 347 -19.24 10.66 -3.43
C ARG A 347 -19.93 11.50 -2.37
N VAL A 348 -19.53 11.39 -1.10
CA VAL A 348 -20.13 12.16 0.01
C VAL A 348 -19.88 13.66 -0.13
N ALA A 349 -18.67 14.06 -0.52
CA ALA A 349 -18.34 15.46 -0.78
C ALA A 349 -19.22 16.04 -1.90
N ARG A 350 -19.47 15.26 -2.95
CA ARG A 350 -20.37 15.66 -4.04
C ARG A 350 -21.84 15.70 -3.58
N GLU A 351 -22.37 14.64 -2.98
CA GLU A 351 -23.77 14.55 -2.58
C GLU A 351 -24.15 15.58 -1.51
N VAL A 352 -23.40 15.61 -0.41
CA VAL A 352 -23.73 16.47 0.75
C VAL A 352 -23.18 17.88 0.56
N GLY A 353 -21.95 18.01 0.05
CA GLY A 353 -21.28 19.30 -0.08
C GLY A 353 -21.69 20.10 -1.32
N THR A 354 -21.94 19.45 -2.46
CA THR A 354 -22.21 20.16 -3.74
C THR A 354 -23.67 20.06 -4.17
N GLU A 355 -24.25 18.86 -4.16
CA GLU A 355 -25.63 18.61 -4.62
C GLU A 355 -26.69 18.92 -3.55
N GLY A 356 -26.29 19.10 -2.29
CA GLY A 356 -27.21 19.37 -1.19
C GLY A 356 -28.13 18.20 -0.82
N LYS A 357 -27.80 16.98 -1.27
CA LYS A 357 -28.49 15.74 -0.87
C LYS A 357 -28.09 15.35 0.55
N LEU A 358 -28.78 15.94 1.52
CA LEU A 358 -28.49 15.75 2.94
C LEU A 358 -28.81 14.33 3.41
N GLY A 359 -27.87 13.71 4.14
CA GLY A 359 -27.98 12.35 4.68
C GLY A 359 -27.01 11.34 4.06
N GLY A 360 -26.22 11.73 3.05
CA GLY A 360 -25.15 10.89 2.51
C GLY A 360 -24.08 10.62 3.57
N GLN A 361 -23.73 9.34 3.74
CA GLN A 361 -22.66 8.88 4.63
C GLN A 361 -21.72 7.97 3.85
N ALA A 362 -20.44 8.06 4.18
CA ALA A 362 -19.40 7.19 3.69
C ALA A 362 -19.50 5.82 4.35
N ASP A 363 -19.63 4.77 3.54
CA ASP A 363 -19.50 3.37 3.95
C ASP A 363 -18.32 2.73 3.20
N VAL A 364 -17.25 2.45 3.94
CA VAL A 364 -16.04 1.82 3.39
C VAL A 364 -15.83 0.50 4.11
N GLN A 365 -16.05 -0.62 3.40
CA GLN A 365 -15.95 -1.94 4.01
C GLN A 365 -14.50 -2.33 4.33
N GLY A 366 -14.32 -3.01 5.46
CA GLY A 366 -13.03 -3.60 5.85
C GLY A 366 -11.98 -2.59 6.33
N VAL A 367 -12.37 -1.36 6.66
CA VAL A 367 -11.45 -0.34 7.20
C VAL A 367 -11.26 -0.49 8.71
N ALA A 368 -10.04 -0.26 9.17
CA ALA A 368 -9.66 -0.25 10.59
C ALA A 368 -8.61 0.83 10.85
N GLY A 369 -8.38 1.16 12.13
CA GLY A 369 -7.44 2.21 12.54
C GLY A 369 -7.76 3.55 11.89
N THR A 370 -6.73 4.25 11.39
CA THR A 370 -6.85 5.59 10.79
C THR A 370 -7.89 5.66 9.66
N TRP A 371 -8.08 4.59 8.88
CA TRP A 371 -9.10 4.57 7.82
C TRP A 371 -10.52 4.65 8.36
N LYS A 372 -10.77 3.97 9.49
CA LYS A 372 -12.05 4.03 10.19
C LYS A 372 -12.26 5.43 10.78
N ASP A 373 -11.24 5.98 11.44
CA ASP A 373 -11.30 7.31 12.03
C ASP A 373 -11.59 8.40 10.98
N LEU A 374 -10.97 8.29 9.79
CA LEU A 374 -11.22 9.19 8.68
C LEU A 374 -12.64 9.04 8.11
N THR A 375 -13.13 7.79 7.97
CA THR A 375 -14.51 7.52 7.51
C THR A 375 -15.54 8.10 8.50
N GLU A 376 -15.32 7.90 9.81
CA GLU A 376 -16.15 8.48 10.86
C GLU A 376 -16.09 10.01 10.87
N SER A 377 -14.92 10.60 10.62
CA SER A 377 -14.75 12.05 10.52
C SER A 377 -15.52 12.65 9.33
N VAL A 378 -15.49 12.00 8.17
CA VAL A 378 -16.29 12.38 6.99
C VAL A 378 -17.77 12.26 7.29
N ASN A 379 -18.20 11.19 7.95
CA ASN A 379 -19.59 10.98 8.38
C ASN A 379 -20.05 12.00 9.40
N PHE A 380 -19.19 12.37 10.34
CA PHE A 380 -19.47 13.41 11.32
C PHE A 380 -19.64 14.78 10.65
N MET A 381 -18.76 15.12 9.70
CA MET A 381 -18.88 16.35 8.92
C MET A 381 -20.17 16.38 8.09
N ALA A 382 -20.47 15.30 7.36
CA ALA A 382 -21.68 15.17 6.56
C ALA A 382 -22.97 15.19 7.40
N GLY A 383 -22.95 14.55 8.57
CA GLY A 383 -24.04 14.56 9.55
C GLY A 383 -24.29 15.94 10.15
N ASN A 384 -23.22 16.68 10.48
CA ASN A 384 -23.31 18.06 10.95
C ASN A 384 -23.93 18.95 9.86
N LEU A 385 -23.40 18.94 8.64
CA LEU A 385 -23.97 19.71 7.52
C LEU A 385 -25.44 19.36 7.28
N THR A 386 -25.76 18.06 7.29
CA THR A 386 -27.14 17.56 7.13
C THR A 386 -28.08 18.09 8.20
N SER A 387 -27.72 17.97 9.48
CA SER A 387 -28.57 18.42 10.58
C SER A 387 -28.73 19.94 10.58
N GLN A 388 -27.65 20.67 10.34
CA GLN A 388 -27.62 22.13 10.32
C GLN A 388 -28.50 22.70 9.21
N VAL A 389 -28.27 22.30 7.95
CA VAL A 389 -29.00 22.82 6.80
C VAL A 389 -30.47 22.40 6.86
N ARG A 390 -30.77 21.16 7.27
CA ARG A 390 -32.16 20.69 7.38
C ARG A 390 -32.94 21.47 8.45
N ASN A 391 -32.34 21.76 9.60
CA ASN A 391 -33.00 22.55 10.65
C ASN A 391 -33.25 24.00 10.21
N ILE A 392 -32.30 24.62 9.50
CA ILE A 392 -32.50 25.96 8.90
C ILE A 392 -33.66 25.93 7.89
N ALA A 393 -33.69 24.92 7.02
CA ALA A 393 -34.74 24.76 6.03
C ALA A 393 -36.12 24.58 6.69
N ASP A 394 -36.22 23.78 7.75
CA ASP A 394 -37.47 23.56 8.48
C ASP A 394 -38.00 24.85 9.14
N VAL A 395 -37.11 25.63 9.76
CA VAL A 395 -37.48 26.92 10.38
C VAL A 395 -37.85 27.94 9.32
N THR A 396 -37.10 28.04 8.23
CA THR A 396 -37.41 28.97 7.13
C THR A 396 -38.75 28.61 6.47
N LYS A 397 -39.06 27.32 6.33
CA LYS A 397 -40.35 26.84 5.83
C LYS A 397 -41.50 27.16 6.81
N ALA A 398 -41.26 27.05 8.12
CA ALA A 398 -42.23 27.44 9.14
C ALA A 398 -42.51 28.95 9.11
N VAL A 399 -41.47 29.78 9.01
CA VAL A 399 -41.59 31.23 8.84
C VAL A 399 -42.38 31.58 7.58
N ALA A 400 -42.09 30.92 6.46
CA ALA A 400 -42.83 31.13 5.21
C ALA A 400 -44.32 30.74 5.31
N ALA A 401 -44.65 29.78 6.18
CA ALA A 401 -46.04 29.40 6.49
C ALA A 401 -46.69 30.28 7.58
N GLY A 402 -45.98 31.26 8.14
CA GLY A 402 -46.44 32.13 9.22
C GLY A 402 -46.32 31.54 10.62
N ASP A 403 -45.70 30.36 10.78
CA ASP A 403 -45.39 29.77 12.09
C ASP A 403 -44.08 30.34 12.64
N LEU A 404 -44.21 31.41 13.42
CA LEU A 404 -43.11 32.12 14.08
C LEU A 404 -42.76 31.54 15.46
N SER A 405 -43.29 30.35 15.79
CA SER A 405 -42.96 29.66 17.05
C SER A 405 -41.66 28.87 16.96
N LYS A 406 -41.23 28.51 15.75
CA LYS A 406 -40.04 27.68 15.53
C LYS A 406 -38.77 28.52 15.41
N LYS A 407 -37.70 28.02 16.03
CA LYS A 407 -36.35 28.58 15.97
C LYS A 407 -35.35 27.49 15.66
N ILE A 408 -34.20 27.88 15.13
CA ILE A 408 -33.06 26.98 14.96
C ILE A 408 -32.47 26.74 16.35
N THR A 409 -32.47 25.48 16.80
CA THR A 409 -31.99 25.08 18.14
C THR A 409 -30.71 24.27 18.12
N VAL A 410 -30.35 23.71 16.97
CA VAL A 410 -29.14 22.86 16.80
C VAL A 410 -27.88 23.63 17.23
N ASP A 411 -26.96 22.93 17.88
CA ASP A 411 -25.65 23.50 18.27
C ASP A 411 -24.77 23.66 17.03
N VAL A 412 -24.33 24.89 16.79
CA VAL A 412 -23.63 25.29 15.56
C VAL A 412 -22.54 26.30 15.90
N LYS A 413 -21.49 26.32 15.08
CA LYS A 413 -20.31 27.17 15.27
C LYS A 413 -19.96 27.89 13.97
N GLY A 414 -19.13 28.93 14.07
CA GLY A 414 -18.65 29.70 12.91
C GLY A 414 -19.78 30.38 12.13
N GLU A 415 -19.68 30.41 10.81
CA GLU A 415 -20.64 31.07 9.91
C GLU A 415 -22.07 30.52 10.05
N ILE A 416 -22.23 29.22 10.38
CA ILE A 416 -23.57 28.63 10.60
C ILE A 416 -24.20 29.18 11.89
N LEU A 417 -23.42 29.54 12.90
CA LEU A 417 -23.94 30.20 14.11
C LEU A 417 -24.42 31.61 13.81
N GLU A 418 -23.69 32.36 12.99
CA GLU A 418 -24.12 33.68 12.53
C GLU A 418 -25.42 33.59 11.73
N LEU A 419 -25.54 32.59 10.85
CA LEU A 419 -26.77 32.31 10.11
C LEU A 419 -27.93 31.93 11.06
N LYS A 420 -27.69 31.04 12.03
CA LYS A 420 -28.68 30.68 13.07
C LYS A 420 -29.18 31.92 13.81
N ASN A 421 -28.26 32.77 14.26
CA ASN A 421 -28.60 33.98 15.00
C ASN A 421 -29.40 34.95 14.12
N THR A 422 -28.96 35.16 12.89
CA THR A 422 -29.66 36.03 11.93
C THR A 422 -31.09 35.56 11.67
N VAL A 423 -31.28 34.27 11.39
CA VAL A 423 -32.62 33.69 11.17
C VAL A 423 -33.47 33.76 12.44
N ASN A 424 -32.91 33.45 13.62
CA ASN A 424 -33.65 33.50 14.87
C ASN A 424 -34.03 34.94 15.27
N THR A 425 -33.16 35.92 15.05
CA THR A 425 -33.48 37.34 15.25
C THR A 425 -34.57 37.81 14.28
N MET A 426 -34.54 37.37 13.02
CA MET A 426 -35.60 37.65 12.06
C MET A 426 -36.95 37.03 12.49
N VAL A 427 -36.96 35.79 12.98
CA VAL A 427 -38.16 35.16 13.58
C VAL A 427 -38.69 35.99 14.75
N ASP A 428 -37.82 36.47 15.64
CA ASP A 428 -38.21 37.28 16.79
C ASP A 428 -38.80 38.63 16.38
N GLN A 429 -38.16 39.32 15.41
CA GLN A 429 -38.65 40.58 14.86
C GLN A 429 -40.03 40.41 14.20
N LEU A 430 -40.20 39.38 13.38
CA LEU A 430 -41.48 39.04 12.76
C LEU A 430 -42.56 38.74 13.81
N ARG A 431 -42.21 37.99 14.86
CA ARG A 431 -43.16 37.61 15.91
C ARG A 431 -43.60 38.83 16.71
N SER A 432 -42.66 39.70 17.07
CA SER A 432 -42.96 40.95 17.77
C SER A 432 -43.81 41.86 16.90
N PHE A 433 -43.47 42.03 15.62
CA PHE A 433 -44.25 42.83 14.69
C PHE A 433 -45.68 42.30 14.53
N ALA A 434 -45.85 40.99 14.31
CA ALA A 434 -47.16 40.37 14.15
C ALA A 434 -48.04 40.54 15.40
N ALA A 435 -47.46 40.37 16.60
CA ALA A 435 -48.15 40.60 17.86
C ALA A 435 -48.61 42.06 17.99
N GLU A 436 -47.73 42.99 17.62
CA GLU A 436 -47.97 44.42 17.81
C GLU A 436 -48.99 44.98 16.81
N VAL A 437 -48.93 44.55 15.55
CA VAL A 437 -49.97 44.86 14.55
C VAL A 437 -51.33 44.30 15.00
N THR A 438 -51.35 43.05 15.50
CA THR A 438 -52.60 42.45 16.01
C THR A 438 -53.15 43.23 17.21
N ARG A 439 -52.28 43.68 18.11
CA ARG A 439 -52.65 44.48 19.28
C ARG A 439 -53.21 45.84 18.89
N VAL A 440 -52.52 46.60 18.03
CA VAL A 440 -52.97 47.93 17.58
C VAL A 440 -54.26 47.83 16.76
N ALA A 441 -54.36 46.85 15.87
CA ALA A 441 -55.59 46.61 15.11
C ALA A 441 -56.78 46.35 16.03
N ARG A 442 -56.58 45.57 17.11
CA ARG A 442 -57.62 45.32 18.11
C ARG A 442 -57.94 46.57 18.94
N GLU A 443 -56.94 47.24 19.50
CA GLU A 443 -57.15 48.40 20.39
C GLU A 443 -57.78 49.58 19.66
N VAL A 444 -57.20 50.00 18.52
CA VAL A 444 -57.63 51.19 17.79
C VAL A 444 -58.79 50.87 16.84
N GLY A 445 -58.75 49.70 16.18
CA GLY A 445 -59.74 49.33 15.17
C GLY A 445 -61.02 48.70 15.73
N THR A 446 -60.93 47.83 16.73
CA THR A 446 -62.10 47.10 17.27
C THR A 446 -62.59 47.65 18.62
N GLU A 447 -61.69 47.86 19.58
CA GLU A 447 -62.05 48.29 20.94
C GLU A 447 -62.28 49.80 21.04
N GLY A 448 -61.87 50.60 20.05
CA GLY A 448 -62.00 52.05 20.06
C GLY A 448 -61.12 52.76 21.10
N LYS A 449 -60.10 52.08 21.64
CA LYS A 449 -59.09 52.66 22.53
C LYS A 449 -58.09 53.48 21.72
N LEU A 450 -58.45 54.73 21.48
CA LEU A 450 -57.68 55.64 20.63
C LEU A 450 -56.36 56.06 21.29
N GLY A 451 -55.26 56.02 20.53
CA GLY A 451 -53.90 56.37 20.95
C GLY A 451 -52.92 55.20 21.03
N GLY A 452 -53.36 53.97 20.78
CA GLY A 452 -52.48 52.81 20.67
C GLY A 452 -51.52 52.94 19.48
N GLN A 453 -50.22 52.79 19.74
CA GLN A 453 -49.16 52.75 18.73
C GLN A 453 -48.39 51.43 18.85
N ALA A 454 -47.95 50.91 17.72
CA ALA A 454 -47.08 49.76 17.62
C ALA A 454 -45.65 50.18 17.96
N ASP A 455 -45.06 49.50 18.94
CA ASP A 455 -43.64 49.59 19.27
C ASP A 455 -42.98 48.24 19.04
N VAL A 456 -42.12 48.17 18.02
CA VAL A 456 -41.40 46.95 17.65
C VAL A 456 -39.91 47.23 17.76
N GLN A 457 -39.26 46.66 18.76
CA GLN A 457 -37.85 46.92 19.02
C GLN A 457 -36.94 46.27 17.97
N GLY A 458 -35.86 47.00 17.61
CA GLY A 458 -34.80 46.47 16.74
C GLY A 458 -35.16 46.35 15.26
N VAL A 459 -36.25 46.97 14.81
CA VAL A 459 -36.64 46.99 13.38
C VAL A 459 -35.88 48.06 12.59
N ALA A 460 -35.53 47.74 11.35
CA ALA A 460 -34.90 48.65 10.40
C ALA A 460 -35.41 48.38 8.97
N GLY A 461 -35.17 49.30 8.05
CA GLY A 461 -35.64 49.20 6.65
C GLY A 461 -37.16 49.04 6.57
N THR A 462 -37.63 48.13 5.71
CA THR A 462 -39.06 47.90 5.46
C THR A 462 -39.85 47.61 6.74
N TRP A 463 -39.26 46.95 7.73
CA TRP A 463 -39.94 46.69 9.01
C TRP A 463 -40.24 47.97 9.79
N LYS A 464 -39.31 48.92 9.77
CA LYS A 464 -39.51 50.24 10.37
C LYS A 464 -40.60 51.00 9.61
N ASP A 465 -40.52 51.02 8.28
CA ASP A 465 -41.49 51.72 7.43
C ASP A 465 -42.92 51.18 7.64
N LEU A 466 -43.06 49.86 7.81
CA LEU A 466 -44.34 49.21 8.11
C LEU A 466 -44.87 49.58 9.50
N THR A 467 -44.02 49.55 10.53
CA THR A 467 -44.41 49.98 11.89
C THR A 467 -44.84 51.44 11.90
N GLU A 468 -44.11 52.33 11.21
CA GLU A 468 -44.46 53.74 11.06
C GLU A 468 -45.77 53.92 10.29
N SER A 469 -46.02 53.12 9.26
CA SER A 469 -47.28 53.14 8.50
C SER A 469 -48.48 52.72 9.36
N VAL A 470 -48.35 51.67 10.18
CA VAL A 470 -49.38 51.25 11.14
C VAL A 470 -49.63 52.34 12.17
N ASN A 471 -48.58 52.96 12.69
CA ASN A 471 -48.68 54.08 13.64
C ASN A 471 -49.33 55.31 13.03
N PHE A 472 -49.01 55.63 11.78
CA PHE A 472 -49.63 56.72 11.04
C PHE A 472 -51.13 56.47 10.83
N MET A 473 -51.51 55.26 10.45
CA MET A 473 -52.91 54.86 10.32
C MET A 473 -53.66 54.96 11.65
N ALA A 474 -53.10 54.39 12.72
CA ALA A 474 -53.68 54.42 14.07
C ALA A 474 -53.80 55.86 14.62
N GLY A 475 -52.80 56.70 14.37
CA GLY A 475 -52.78 58.11 14.75
C GLY A 475 -53.84 58.92 14.01
N ASN A 476 -54.00 58.70 12.69
CA ASN A 476 -55.05 59.34 11.91
C ASN A 476 -56.44 58.95 12.42
N LEU A 477 -56.73 57.66 12.60
CA LEU A 477 -58.00 57.19 13.15
C LEU A 477 -58.28 57.78 14.53
N THR A 478 -57.26 57.82 15.40
CA THR A 478 -57.34 58.42 16.73
C THR A 478 -57.72 59.90 16.68
N SER A 479 -57.02 60.68 15.87
CA SER A 479 -57.27 62.13 15.74
C SER A 479 -58.65 62.40 15.16
N GLN A 480 -59.04 61.65 14.12
CA GLN A 480 -60.31 61.76 13.43
C GLN A 480 -61.50 61.47 14.35
N VAL A 481 -61.50 60.30 14.99
CA VAL A 481 -62.61 59.88 15.87
C VAL A 481 -62.69 60.76 17.11
N ARG A 482 -61.55 61.15 17.70
CA ARG A 482 -61.54 62.02 18.88
C ARG A 482 -62.10 63.42 18.57
N ASN A 483 -61.77 64.01 17.42
CA ASN A 483 -62.35 65.29 17.02
C ASN A 483 -63.86 65.22 16.79
N ILE A 484 -64.34 64.14 16.15
CA ILE A 484 -65.78 63.92 15.96
C ILE A 484 -66.47 63.79 17.32
N ALA A 485 -65.89 63.02 18.24
CA ALA A 485 -66.42 62.86 19.60
C ALA A 485 -66.47 64.20 20.33
N GLU A 486 -65.39 64.99 20.32
CA GLU A 486 -65.33 66.31 20.96
C GLU A 486 -66.42 67.27 20.46
N VAL A 487 -66.63 67.34 19.15
CA VAL A 487 -67.65 68.20 18.54
C VAL A 487 -69.05 67.68 18.87
N THR A 488 -69.27 66.37 18.80
CA THR A 488 -70.58 65.78 19.13
C THR A 488 -70.92 65.95 20.62
N THR A 489 -69.93 65.84 21.51
CA THR A 489 -70.09 66.14 22.94
C THR A 489 -70.37 67.64 23.17
N ALA A 490 -69.68 68.53 22.46
CA ALA A 490 -69.95 69.97 22.55
C ALA A 490 -71.37 70.32 22.11
N VAL A 491 -71.83 69.74 21.00
CA VAL A 491 -73.20 69.86 20.50
C VAL A 491 -74.20 69.35 21.55
N ALA A 492 -73.94 68.20 22.17
CA ALA A 492 -74.80 67.64 23.22
C ALA A 492 -74.86 68.54 24.48
N ALA A 493 -73.79 69.27 24.78
CA ALA A 493 -73.74 70.26 25.86
C ALA A 493 -74.33 71.63 25.47
N GLY A 494 -74.79 71.80 24.22
CA GLY A 494 -75.34 73.06 23.69
C GLY A 494 -74.29 74.06 23.18
N ASP A 495 -73.01 73.70 23.14
CA ASP A 495 -71.95 74.51 22.54
C ASP A 495 -71.86 74.25 21.03
N LEU A 496 -72.57 75.08 20.27
CA LEU A 496 -72.64 75.01 18.81
C LEU A 496 -71.53 75.85 18.12
N SER A 497 -70.52 76.30 18.88
CA SER A 497 -69.39 77.04 18.32
C SER A 497 -68.31 76.12 17.72
N LYS A 498 -68.26 74.86 18.16
CA LYS A 498 -67.23 73.90 17.73
C LYS A 498 -67.60 73.19 16.44
N LYS A 499 -66.62 73.01 15.56
CA LYS A 499 -66.71 72.24 14.33
C LYS A 499 -65.55 71.27 14.22
N ILE A 500 -65.74 70.20 13.46
CA ILE A 500 -64.65 69.30 13.10
C ILE A 500 -63.78 70.05 12.09
N THR A 501 -62.51 70.27 12.43
CA THR A 501 -61.56 71.03 11.61
C THR A 501 -60.45 70.17 11.00
N VAL A 502 -60.20 68.99 11.56
CA VAL A 502 -59.15 68.06 11.10
C VAL A 502 -59.28 67.74 9.61
N ASP A 503 -58.15 67.66 8.92
CA ASP A 503 -58.08 67.26 7.51
C ASP A 503 -58.36 65.76 7.38
N VAL A 504 -59.41 65.43 6.63
CA VAL A 504 -59.94 64.07 6.51
C VAL A 504 -60.38 63.82 5.09
N LYS A 505 -60.33 62.55 4.66
CA LYS A 505 -60.64 62.11 3.30
C LYS A 505 -61.62 60.93 3.33
N GLY A 506 -62.25 60.64 2.19
CA GLY A 506 -63.16 59.51 2.03
C GLY A 506 -64.40 59.61 2.91
N GLU A 507 -64.86 58.49 3.45
CA GLU A 507 -66.08 58.40 4.29
C GLU A 507 -66.00 59.29 5.54
N ILE A 508 -64.80 59.49 6.11
CA ILE A 508 -64.63 60.38 7.27
C ILE A 508 -64.86 61.85 6.90
N LEU A 509 -64.59 62.25 5.65
CA LEU A 509 -64.92 63.60 5.17
C LEU A 509 -66.42 63.80 5.04
N GLU A 510 -67.13 62.80 4.52
CA GLU A 510 -68.60 62.82 4.46
C GLU A 510 -69.21 62.92 5.86
N LEU A 511 -68.66 62.17 6.82
CA LEU A 511 -69.06 62.25 8.22
C LEU A 511 -68.78 63.64 8.83
N LYS A 512 -67.58 64.19 8.59
CA LYS A 512 -67.22 65.57 9.00
C LYS A 512 -68.22 66.58 8.46
N ASN A 513 -68.52 66.53 7.16
CA ASN A 513 -69.43 67.46 6.51
C ASN A 513 -70.85 67.32 7.05
N THR A 514 -71.31 66.09 7.28
CA THR A 514 -72.63 65.81 7.86
C THR A 514 -72.76 66.38 9.27
N VAL A 515 -71.78 66.10 10.14
CA VAL A 515 -71.78 66.61 11.52
C VAL A 515 -71.66 68.14 11.53
N ASN A 516 -70.78 68.74 10.73
CA ASN A 516 -70.64 70.20 10.66
C ASN A 516 -71.91 70.88 10.13
N THR A 517 -72.58 70.29 9.13
CA THR A 517 -73.86 70.80 8.61
C THR A 517 -74.95 70.72 9.68
N MET A 518 -74.98 69.64 10.46
CA MET A 518 -75.89 69.50 11.60
C MET A 518 -75.61 70.56 12.69
N VAL A 519 -74.33 70.84 13.00
CA VAL A 519 -73.97 71.94 13.92
C VAL A 519 -74.45 73.30 13.39
N ASP A 520 -74.26 73.57 12.10
CA ASP A 520 -74.71 74.82 11.47
C ASP A 520 -76.23 74.98 11.51
N GLN A 521 -76.98 73.92 11.18
CA GLN A 521 -78.44 73.91 11.26
C GLN A 521 -78.93 74.14 12.69
N LEU A 522 -78.34 73.44 13.68
CA LEU A 522 -78.64 73.65 15.09
C LEU A 522 -78.36 75.08 15.54
N ARG A 523 -77.22 75.64 15.11
CA ARG A 523 -76.81 77.00 15.49
C ARG A 523 -77.75 78.05 14.92
N SER A 524 -78.12 77.91 13.65
CA SER A 524 -79.09 78.80 12.99
C SER A 524 -80.46 78.69 13.64
N PHE A 525 -80.92 77.47 13.93
CA PHE A 525 -82.20 77.25 14.62
C PHE A 525 -82.20 77.86 16.01
N ALA A 526 -81.17 77.61 16.83
CA ALA A 526 -81.06 78.17 18.18
C ALA A 526 -81.04 79.71 18.16
N ALA A 527 -80.34 80.31 17.20
CA ALA A 527 -80.32 81.76 17.03
C ALA A 527 -81.70 82.32 16.67
N GLU A 528 -82.41 81.69 15.73
CA GLU A 528 -83.74 82.11 15.28
C GLU A 528 -84.80 81.95 16.36
N VAL A 529 -84.79 80.83 17.09
CA VAL A 529 -85.69 80.63 18.24
C VAL A 529 -85.41 81.66 19.33
N THR A 530 -84.14 81.92 19.65
CA THR A 530 -83.77 82.95 20.64
C THR A 530 -84.21 84.34 20.18
N ARG A 531 -84.04 84.66 18.90
CA ARG A 531 -84.44 85.94 18.31
C ARG A 531 -85.95 86.13 18.36
N VAL A 532 -86.74 85.15 17.92
CA VAL A 532 -88.21 85.22 17.94
C VAL A 532 -88.73 85.26 19.38
N ALA A 533 -88.18 84.44 20.28
CA ALA A 533 -88.53 84.50 21.70
C ALA A 533 -88.25 85.89 22.28
N ARG A 534 -87.14 86.54 21.89
CA ARG A 534 -86.81 87.89 22.34
C ARG A 534 -87.74 88.95 21.73
N GLU A 535 -87.90 88.96 20.41
CA GLU A 535 -88.71 89.94 19.69
C GLU A 535 -90.19 89.88 20.08
N VAL A 536 -90.80 88.69 20.00
CA VAL A 536 -92.23 88.51 20.23
C VAL A 536 -92.54 88.36 21.71
N GLY A 537 -91.70 87.65 22.46
CA GLY A 537 -91.93 87.35 23.88
C GLY A 537 -91.53 88.46 24.85
N THR A 538 -90.37 89.10 24.65
CA THR A 538 -89.85 90.11 25.61
C THR A 538 -89.92 91.56 25.12
N GLU A 539 -89.61 91.83 23.85
CA GLU A 539 -89.58 93.20 23.30
C GLU A 539 -90.97 93.69 22.85
N GLY A 540 -91.96 92.78 22.73
CA GLY A 540 -93.30 93.11 22.25
C GLY A 540 -93.35 93.53 20.77
N LYS A 541 -92.31 93.22 19.98
CA LYS A 541 -92.29 93.41 18.53
C LYS A 541 -93.08 92.29 17.86
N LEU A 542 -94.39 92.53 17.72
CA LEU A 542 -95.32 91.54 17.19
C LEU A 542 -95.12 91.34 15.66
N GLY A 543 -95.04 90.09 15.22
CA GLY A 543 -94.88 89.70 13.80
C GLY A 543 -93.55 89.03 13.46
N GLY A 544 -92.64 88.85 14.41
CA GLY A 544 -91.39 88.11 14.19
C GLY A 544 -91.66 86.63 13.92
N GLN A 545 -91.05 86.10 12.85
CA GLN A 545 -91.07 84.68 12.48
C GLN A 545 -89.63 84.17 12.36
N ALA A 546 -89.39 82.95 12.81
CA ALA A 546 -88.16 82.20 12.63
C ALA A 546 -88.10 81.73 11.19
N ASP A 547 -86.99 82.03 10.52
CA ASP A 547 -86.69 81.50 9.19
C ASP A 547 -85.32 80.82 9.24
N VAL A 548 -85.33 79.49 9.26
CA VAL A 548 -84.12 78.68 9.35
C VAL A 548 -83.92 77.98 8.00
N GLN A 549 -82.89 78.39 7.25
CA GLN A 549 -82.63 77.82 5.94
C GLN A 549 -82.08 76.38 6.04
N GLY A 550 -82.54 75.52 5.14
CA GLY A 550 -82.02 74.16 4.98
C GLY A 550 -82.48 73.15 6.04
N VAL A 551 -83.51 73.47 6.83
CA VAL A 551 -84.10 72.53 7.80
C VAL A 551 -85.14 71.60 7.15
N ALA A 552 -85.16 70.34 7.56
CA ALA A 552 -86.10 69.32 7.13
C ALA A 552 -86.50 68.42 8.31
N GLY A 553 -87.60 67.67 8.15
CA GLY A 553 -88.14 66.80 9.20
C GLY A 553 -88.47 67.58 10.47
N THR A 554 -88.13 67.02 11.63
CA THR A 554 -88.46 67.58 12.96
C THR A 554 -87.98 69.03 13.14
N TRP A 555 -86.87 69.43 12.52
CA TRP A 555 -86.39 70.82 12.59
C TRP A 555 -87.32 71.82 11.90
N LYS A 556 -87.92 71.39 10.78
CA LYS A 556 -88.93 72.19 10.09
C LYS A 556 -90.20 72.29 10.93
N ASP A 557 -90.67 71.16 11.47
CA ASP A 557 -91.88 71.10 12.31
C ASP A 557 -91.75 71.99 13.56
N LEU A 558 -90.56 72.01 14.18
CA LEU A 558 -90.27 72.88 15.32
C LEU A 558 -90.23 74.37 14.93
N THR A 559 -89.64 74.70 13.78
CA THR A 559 -89.62 76.08 13.27
C THR A 559 -91.04 76.59 13.00
N GLU A 560 -91.88 75.75 12.37
CA GLU A 560 -93.29 76.05 12.13
C GLU A 560 -94.08 76.18 13.44
N SER A 561 -93.79 75.34 14.44
CA SER A 561 -94.42 75.43 15.77
C SER A 561 -94.06 76.72 16.50
N VAL A 562 -92.79 77.16 16.43
CA VAL A 562 -92.34 78.45 17.00
C VAL A 562 -93.03 79.62 16.27
N ASN A 563 -93.14 79.55 14.94
CA ASN A 563 -93.86 80.54 14.14
C ASN A 563 -95.34 80.59 14.44
N PHE A 564 -95.97 79.44 14.64
CA PHE A 564 -97.37 79.35 15.03
C PHE A 564 -97.60 79.98 16.41
N MET A 565 -96.73 79.69 17.37
CA MET A 565 -96.78 80.31 18.71
C MET A 565 -96.60 81.83 18.64
N ALA A 566 -95.58 82.31 17.92
CA ALA A 566 -95.31 83.73 17.73
C ALA A 566 -96.46 84.46 17.01
N GLY A 567 -97.06 83.82 16.01
CA GLY A 567 -98.22 84.32 15.28
C GLY A 567 -99.46 84.44 16.18
N ASN A 568 -99.73 83.45 17.02
CA ASN A 568 -100.82 83.50 18.00
C ASN A 568 -100.61 84.65 18.99
N LEU A 569 -99.45 84.74 19.63
CA LEU A 569 -99.10 85.85 20.54
C LEU A 569 -99.27 87.21 19.86
N THR A 570 -98.79 87.34 18.63
CA THR A 570 -98.92 88.55 17.81
C THR A 570 -100.38 88.95 17.59
N SER A 571 -101.21 88.01 17.13
CA SER A 571 -102.63 88.25 16.88
C SER A 571 -103.37 88.66 18.16
N GLN A 572 -103.11 87.95 19.25
CA GLN A 572 -103.76 88.14 20.53
C GLN A 572 -103.42 89.51 21.16
N VAL A 573 -102.13 89.84 21.29
CA VAL A 573 -101.69 91.11 21.89
C VAL A 573 -102.06 92.31 21.02
N ARG A 574 -101.98 92.19 19.68
CA ARG A 574 -102.35 93.28 18.77
C ARG A 574 -103.84 93.59 18.86
N ASN A 575 -104.71 92.57 18.93
CA ASN A 575 -106.14 92.78 19.08
C ASN A 575 -106.51 93.42 20.43
N ILE A 576 -105.84 93.01 21.51
CA ILE A 576 -105.97 93.67 22.82
C ILE A 576 -105.57 95.15 22.72
N ALA A 577 -104.40 95.45 22.16
CA ALA A 577 -103.91 96.81 22.01
C ALA A 577 -104.84 97.70 21.16
N ASP A 578 -105.41 97.16 20.07
CA ASP A 578 -106.35 97.89 19.22
C ASP A 578 -107.66 98.24 19.95
N VAL A 579 -108.16 97.32 20.77
CA VAL A 579 -109.37 97.55 21.59
C VAL A 579 -109.07 98.54 22.72
N THR A 580 -107.94 98.39 23.43
CA THR A 580 -107.55 99.34 24.47
C THR A 580 -107.31 100.74 23.91
N LYS A 581 -106.71 100.87 22.71
CA LYS A 581 -106.58 102.16 22.01
C LYS A 581 -107.93 102.75 21.64
N ALA A 582 -108.86 101.94 21.13
CA ALA A 582 -110.21 102.41 20.82
C ALA A 582 -110.95 102.92 22.06
N VAL A 583 -110.86 102.18 23.17
CA VAL A 583 -111.40 102.59 24.48
C VAL A 583 -110.78 103.91 24.94
N ALA A 584 -109.45 104.06 24.84
CA ALA A 584 -108.76 105.30 25.21
C ALA A 584 -109.13 106.51 24.34
N ALA A 585 -109.48 106.29 23.07
CA ALA A 585 -109.99 107.31 22.16
C ALA A 585 -111.49 107.61 22.35
N GLY A 586 -112.16 106.95 23.30
CA GLY A 586 -113.59 107.11 23.59
C GLY A 586 -114.52 106.24 22.73
N ASP A 587 -113.99 105.39 21.85
CA ASP A 587 -114.77 104.44 21.05
C ASP A 587 -114.98 103.13 21.83
N LEU A 588 -116.08 103.10 22.59
CA LEU A 588 -116.49 101.96 23.41
C LEU A 588 -117.33 100.92 22.63
N SER A 589 -117.30 100.99 21.29
CA SER A 589 -118.00 100.01 20.43
C SER A 589 -117.16 98.76 20.14
N LYS A 590 -115.82 98.83 20.29
CA LYS A 590 -114.92 97.73 19.98
C LYS A 590 -114.72 96.78 21.16
N LYS A 591 -114.71 95.49 20.87
CA LYS A 591 -114.40 94.41 21.81
C LYS A 591 -113.30 93.52 21.25
N ILE A 592 -112.58 92.84 22.13
CA ILE A 592 -111.63 91.80 21.72
C ILE A 592 -112.45 90.61 21.22
N THR A 593 -112.21 90.21 19.97
CA THR A 593 -112.96 89.12 19.29
C THR A 593 -112.12 87.90 18.98
N VAL A 594 -110.78 88.00 19.03
CA VAL A 594 -109.86 86.90 18.72
C VAL A 594 -110.07 85.70 19.65
N ASP A 595 -109.94 84.49 19.10
CA ASP A 595 -110.00 83.25 19.86
C ASP A 595 -108.72 83.08 20.71
N VAL A 596 -108.90 83.06 22.02
CA VAL A 596 -107.83 83.06 23.02
C VAL A 596 -108.14 82.01 24.06
N LYS A 597 -107.08 81.39 24.60
CA LYS A 597 -107.18 80.33 25.62
C LYS A 597 -106.29 80.68 26.81
N GLY A 598 -106.58 80.08 27.96
CA GLY A 598 -105.82 80.29 29.21
C GLY A 598 -105.96 81.72 29.75
N GLU A 599 -104.90 82.24 30.36
CA GLU A 599 -104.88 83.57 31.00
C GLU A 599 -105.24 84.72 30.05
N ILE A 600 -104.94 84.58 28.75
CA ILE A 600 -105.31 85.60 27.75
C ILE A 600 -106.84 85.66 27.55
N LEU A 601 -107.56 84.56 27.75
CA LEU A 601 -109.04 84.57 27.73
C LEU A 601 -109.61 85.34 28.91
N GLU A 602 -109.03 85.18 30.10
CA GLU A 602 -109.42 85.95 31.29
C GLU A 602 -109.13 87.44 31.09
N LEU A 603 -107.97 87.78 30.51
CA LEU A 603 -107.63 89.16 30.15
C LEU A 603 -108.63 89.73 29.13
N LYS A 604 -108.97 88.97 28.08
CA LYS A 604 -110.02 89.34 27.11
C LYS A 604 -111.35 89.60 27.80
N ALA A 605 -111.78 88.71 28.69
CA ALA A 605 -113.04 88.85 29.41
C ALA A 605 -113.04 90.11 30.30
N THR A 606 -111.95 90.34 31.02
CA THR A 606 -111.75 91.50 31.91
C THR A 606 -111.77 92.81 31.13
N ILE A 607 -111.02 92.90 30.03
CA ILE A 607 -110.99 94.11 29.19
C ILE A 607 -112.36 94.34 28.55
N ASN A 608 -113.00 93.30 28.01
CA ASN A 608 -114.35 93.45 27.44
C ASN A 608 -115.38 93.89 28.49
N THR A 609 -115.28 93.40 29.73
CA THR A 609 -116.14 93.82 30.85
C THR A 609 -115.85 95.27 31.22
N MET A 610 -114.59 95.70 31.24
CA MET A 610 -114.21 97.10 31.44
C MET A 610 -114.79 97.99 30.33
N VAL A 611 -114.73 97.56 29.05
CA VAL A 611 -115.35 98.31 27.94
C VAL A 611 -116.86 98.45 28.17
N ASP A 612 -117.53 97.38 28.59
CA ASP A 612 -118.98 97.42 28.89
C ASP A 612 -119.31 98.34 30.08
N GLN A 613 -118.51 98.31 31.14
CA GLN A 613 -118.66 99.19 32.30
C GLN A 613 -118.42 100.65 31.95
N LEU A 614 -117.33 100.98 31.24
CA LEU A 614 -117.06 102.34 30.77
C LEU A 614 -118.15 102.84 29.84
N ARG A 615 -118.72 101.95 29.00
CA ARG A 615 -119.82 102.31 28.10
C ARG A 615 -121.08 102.63 28.86
N SER A 616 -121.39 101.85 29.90
CA SER A 616 -122.51 102.13 30.81
C SER A 616 -122.30 103.44 31.58
N PHE A 617 -121.10 103.65 32.12
CA PHE A 617 -120.73 104.88 32.82
C PHE A 617 -120.83 106.12 31.92
N ALA A 618 -120.27 106.05 30.70
CA ALA A 618 -120.37 107.15 29.74
C ALA A 618 -121.82 107.46 29.35
N ALA A 619 -122.68 106.43 29.20
CA ALA A 619 -124.10 106.62 28.97
C ALA A 619 -124.79 107.31 30.16
N GLU A 620 -124.43 106.93 31.38
CA GLU A 620 -125.02 107.49 32.60
C GLU A 620 -124.55 108.91 32.88
N VAL A 621 -123.27 109.23 32.67
CA VAL A 621 -122.75 110.61 32.71
C VAL A 621 -123.45 111.46 31.65
N THR A 622 -123.68 110.92 30.45
CA THR A 622 -124.44 111.64 29.41
C THR A 622 -125.90 111.86 29.83
N ARG A 623 -126.53 110.89 30.51
CA ARG A 623 -127.89 111.00 31.05
C ARG A 623 -127.97 112.06 32.15
N VAL A 624 -127.08 112.01 33.14
CA VAL A 624 -127.04 112.98 34.27
C VAL A 624 -126.65 114.37 33.78
N ALA A 625 -125.68 114.50 32.87
CA ALA A 625 -125.35 115.77 32.25
C ALA A 625 -126.55 116.38 31.51
N ARG A 626 -127.39 115.55 30.89
CA ARG A 626 -128.64 115.98 30.24
C ARG A 626 -129.71 116.40 31.28
N GLU A 627 -129.91 115.63 32.34
CA GLU A 627 -130.88 115.95 33.40
C GLU A 627 -130.54 117.23 34.17
N VAL A 628 -129.26 117.42 34.51
CA VAL A 628 -128.78 118.59 35.27
C VAL A 628 -128.59 119.80 34.36
N GLY A 629 -128.06 119.61 33.14
CA GLY A 629 -127.68 120.69 32.23
C GLY A 629 -128.80 121.23 31.35
N THR A 630 -129.76 120.41 30.95
CA THR A 630 -130.83 120.84 30.02
C THR A 630 -132.24 120.79 30.61
N GLU A 631 -132.49 119.97 31.64
CA GLU A 631 -133.84 119.78 32.20
C GLU A 631 -134.05 120.45 33.57
N GLY A 632 -133.03 121.10 34.13
CA GLY A 632 -133.14 121.97 35.31
C GLY A 632 -133.46 121.25 36.63
N LYS A 633 -133.34 119.92 36.69
CA LYS A 633 -133.53 119.13 37.91
C LYS A 633 -132.22 119.05 38.70
N LEU A 634 -132.10 119.88 39.73
CA LEU A 634 -130.97 119.82 40.68
C LEU A 634 -131.19 118.65 41.65
N GLY A 635 -130.41 117.57 41.50
CA GLY A 635 -130.43 116.40 42.38
C GLY A 635 -130.11 115.04 41.75
N GLY A 636 -129.83 114.96 40.45
CA GLY A 636 -129.52 113.69 39.77
C GLY A 636 -128.18 113.08 40.23
N GLN A 637 -128.22 111.91 40.86
CA GLN A 637 -127.06 111.07 41.09
C GLN A 637 -126.93 110.05 39.94
N ALA A 638 -125.71 109.83 39.47
CA ALA A 638 -125.41 108.71 38.58
C ALA A 638 -125.41 107.42 39.41
N ASP A 639 -126.23 106.44 39.01
CA ASP A 639 -126.16 105.09 39.56
C ASP A 639 -125.62 104.17 38.46
N VAL A 640 -124.34 103.81 38.59
CA VAL A 640 -123.70 102.87 37.66
C VAL A 640 -123.61 101.53 38.36
N GLN A 641 -124.45 100.59 37.95
CA GLN A 641 -124.45 99.24 38.53
C GLN A 641 -123.18 98.48 38.18
N GLY A 642 -122.62 97.78 39.18
CA GLY A 642 -121.51 96.85 39.00
C GLY A 642 -120.12 97.49 39.03
N VAL A 643 -119.97 98.68 39.63
CA VAL A 643 -118.70 99.39 39.70
C VAL A 643 -118.22 99.49 41.15
N ALA A 644 -116.98 99.06 41.43
CA ALA A 644 -116.36 99.12 42.76
C ALA A 644 -115.11 100.01 42.71
N GLY A 645 -115.07 101.09 43.52
CA GLY A 645 -113.94 102.04 43.61
C GLY A 645 -114.39 103.51 43.65
N THR A 646 -113.48 104.43 44.00
CA THR A 646 -113.68 105.89 43.86
C THR A 646 -113.52 106.30 42.39
N TRP A 647 -114.59 106.82 41.80
CA TRP A 647 -114.66 107.31 40.40
C TRP A 647 -114.66 108.83 40.33
#